data_AF-A0A318UBD3-F1
#
_entry.id   AF-A0A318UBD3-F1
#
_cell.length_a   1.000
_cell.length_b   1.000
_cell.length_c   1.000
_cell.angle_alpha   90.00
_cell.angle_beta   90.00
_cell.angle_gamma   90.00
#
_symmetry.space_group_name_H-M   'P 1'
#
loop_
_entity.id
_entity.type
_entity.pdbx_description
1 polymer ?
#
loop_
_entity_poly.entity_id
_entity_poly.type
_entity_poly.pdbx_seq_one_letter_code
_entity_poly.pdbx_strand_id
1 'polypeptide(L)'
;MKKLILTTLFCFSIGALFAQIDPLWLRYPAISPDGKNIAFGYKGDIYLVSSNGGQAIPLTLNEAQDMMPVWSRDSKTIAFASNRYGNFDVFTLPLTGGTPTRLTFNSANDYPYDFGPDNKTVIFGSSRNAPAKNVRFHSPRIFQNLYSVNVKGGKPILISAAGMERAHYNNDGSQLVFEDRKGYEDAWRKHHVSSVTRDIWTMDIKKNTYTRITSFEGEDREPIYSADDQWIYFLSEKQGNQNLFKISVKASGNYQQLTTFKENPVRHLSRASDNTLCFSQDGEIYTLKENGSPKKVKISILNDGRDNIARREPVNGNVSEFALSPNGKEIAFVNRGDVFVTSVESGQTKQITRTPAQERMIQWSPDSKSIIYATERNNSWDIYRSTILQKDEPYFFAATVIKDEPVIDGPEEQFQPLYSPDGKEIAYVENRNILKVYNIASKKTRTLLPEGRNHSYSDGDWSFQWSPDSKWLITDDQNGHMFMTHTAMIKADGSGKIFYPVNSGFGEGGSKWALNGKMMTWLSSRNGLKSLATSGNAEVDIYGVFFDQEAYDRANMSKDDFALLKEREEREQKEQKTTKDSAAVKKTKIKTDTAKKAFEPDFDNLDNRRVKLTINSSSISDYALNPDASKLYYLASFENGYDLWVTDTRTHETKILAKMGGSPSGIEMSKDGKTLILGNNGRLVKVEAENGKVTPVAINGDITIDAAAERNFIFEHAWRQVKEKFYDPKMEGVDWKRYKEVYAKFLPYINNNFDFQELLSEMLGELNASHTGGRYSPAIANADRTAALGLLYDETSAADGLKITEVIAGGPLSVKTSKVKAGDVLEKIDNMPLTADTDWAQFLNNKTGKNILLSFYNEGTKSRWTEKVRPISTGEETSLMYKRWINKMTEMVDRLSEGKVGYVHVEGMNDASFREVYDVVMGKNLDKKALIVDTRFNGGGWLHDDLNTFLSGKKYLEFAPQGNRTKDAEPANRWQKPSCVVMNESNYSDAFIFPYIYKQNGIGKLIGMPVAGTGTAVWWEKQIDPTLVFGIPMVATLGKENRPTENLQVEPDIKIQVPYEAYLSGSDLQIEAAVKEMLKVIK
;
A
#
# COMPACT_ATOMS: atom_id res chain seq x y z
N MET A 1 31.95 -6.78 85.79
CA MET A 1 32.17 -7.79 84.72
C MET A 1 30.84 -8.45 84.39
N LYS A 2 30.05 -7.84 83.49
CA LYS A 2 28.80 -8.34 82.86
C LYS A 2 28.23 -7.16 82.04
N LYS A 3 27.71 -7.46 80.85
CA LYS A 3 27.20 -6.57 79.77
C LYS A 3 28.23 -6.09 78.73
N LEU A 4 28.66 -7.01 77.87
CA LEU A 4 28.92 -6.71 76.45
C LEU A 4 27.62 -7.02 75.70
N ILE A 5 27.03 -6.01 75.08
CA ILE A 5 25.71 -6.04 74.44
C ILE A 5 25.91 -6.26 72.94
N LEU A 6 25.16 -7.22 72.40
CA LEU A 6 24.70 -7.36 71.02
C LEU A 6 25.12 -6.21 70.07
N THR A 7 26.13 -6.41 69.24
CA THR A 7 26.37 -5.55 68.06
C THR A 7 27.19 -6.30 67.00
N THR A 8 26.69 -7.43 66.52
CA THR A 8 27.27 -8.10 65.35
C THR A 8 26.27 -9.07 64.73
N LEU A 9 25.20 -8.56 64.09
CA LEU A 9 24.42 -9.28 63.07
C LEU A 9 23.33 -8.37 62.47
N PHE A 10 23.71 -7.21 61.91
CA PHE A 10 22.82 -6.42 61.06
C PHE A 10 23.69 -5.70 60.02
N CYS A 11 23.19 -5.60 58.78
CA CYS A 11 23.80 -4.97 57.60
C CYS A 11 24.60 -5.87 56.65
N PHE A 12 23.95 -6.88 56.06
CA PHE A 12 24.08 -7.14 54.62
C PHE A 12 22.72 -7.61 54.07
N SER A 13 21.87 -6.64 53.75
CA SER A 13 20.65 -6.86 52.99
C SER A 13 20.45 -5.63 52.10
N ILE A 14 21.38 -5.42 51.17
CA ILE A 14 21.12 -4.60 50.00
C ILE A 14 20.14 -5.44 49.16
N GLY A 15 18.84 -5.23 49.38
CA GLY A 15 17.84 -5.71 48.45
C GLY A 15 18.09 -5.01 47.12
N ALA A 16 18.55 -5.75 46.12
CA ALA A 16 18.49 -5.29 44.75
C ALA A 16 17.01 -5.04 44.43
N LEU A 17 16.63 -3.76 44.33
CA LEU A 17 15.39 -3.34 43.71
C LEU A 17 15.49 -3.71 42.23
N PHE A 18 15.10 -4.93 41.87
CA PHE A 18 14.84 -5.27 40.48
C PHE A 18 13.65 -4.42 40.03
N ALA A 19 13.84 -3.59 39.00
CA ALA A 19 12.77 -2.79 38.41
C ALA A 19 11.73 -3.73 37.77
N GLN A 20 10.65 -3.99 38.50
CA GLN A 20 9.51 -4.77 38.05
C GLN A 20 8.62 -3.87 37.19
N ILE A 21 8.31 -4.29 35.96
CA ILE A 21 7.45 -3.53 35.03
C ILE A 21 6.05 -4.15 35.09
N ASP A 22 5.03 -3.32 35.26
CA ASP A 22 3.63 -3.66 34.99
C ASP A 22 3.40 -3.54 33.48
N PRO A 23 3.36 -4.65 32.73
CA PRO A 23 3.32 -4.61 31.27
C PRO A 23 1.92 -4.26 30.77
N LEU A 24 1.88 -3.64 29.59
CA LEU A 24 0.66 -3.33 28.86
C LEU A 24 0.79 -3.79 27.41
N TRP A 25 -0.30 -3.76 26.64
CA TRP A 25 -0.36 -4.30 25.27
C TRP A 25 -0.07 -5.81 25.21
N LEU A 26 -0.59 -6.56 26.19
CA LEU A 26 -0.51 -8.02 26.20
C LEU A 26 -1.44 -8.59 25.13
N ARG A 27 -0.90 -9.35 24.17
CA ARG A 27 -1.63 -9.85 23.00
C ARG A 27 -1.88 -11.36 23.11
N TYR A 28 -2.93 -11.83 22.47
CA TYR A 28 -3.21 -13.26 22.29
C TYR A 28 -3.15 -14.13 23.57
N PRO A 29 -3.74 -13.74 24.72
CA PRO A 29 -3.77 -14.59 25.90
C PRO A 29 -4.53 -15.90 25.68
N ALA A 30 -3.89 -16.99 26.08
CA ALA A 30 -4.42 -18.34 26.05
C ALA A 30 -4.29 -18.98 27.43
N ILE A 31 -5.41 -19.29 28.10
CA ILE A 31 -5.40 -20.03 29.38
C ILE A 31 -5.24 -21.53 29.13
N SER A 32 -4.45 -22.20 29.97
CA SER A 32 -4.24 -23.66 29.89
C SER A 32 -5.54 -24.42 30.19
N PRO A 33 -5.76 -25.60 29.57
CA PRO A 33 -6.93 -26.42 29.85
C PRO A 33 -7.10 -26.82 31.32
N ASP A 34 -6.02 -26.95 32.10
CA ASP A 34 -6.08 -27.19 33.54
C ASP A 34 -6.35 -25.92 34.38
N GLY A 35 -6.45 -24.76 33.75
CA GLY A 35 -6.78 -23.46 34.35
C GLY A 35 -5.67 -22.83 35.19
N LYS A 36 -4.44 -23.38 35.19
CA LYS A 36 -3.37 -22.93 36.09
C LYS A 36 -2.45 -21.85 35.51
N ASN A 37 -2.26 -21.83 34.20
CA ASN A 37 -1.32 -20.94 33.54
C ASN A 37 -1.97 -20.20 32.37
N ILE A 38 -1.40 -19.06 32.01
CA ILE A 38 -1.78 -18.27 30.83
C ILE A 38 -0.52 -18.02 30.01
N ALA A 39 -0.55 -18.41 28.74
CA ALA A 39 0.45 -18.04 27.74
C ALA A 39 -0.03 -16.79 26.99
N PHE A 40 0.85 -15.85 26.66
CA PHE A 40 0.47 -14.62 25.94
C PHE A 40 1.66 -14.04 25.18
N GLY A 41 1.39 -13.26 24.13
CA GLY A 41 2.38 -12.51 23.37
C GLY A 41 2.72 -11.17 24.03
N TYR A 42 4.00 -10.83 24.11
CA TYR A 42 4.49 -9.52 24.53
C TYR A 42 5.83 -9.23 23.85
N LYS A 43 5.93 -8.10 23.15
CA LYS A 43 7.16 -7.64 22.49
C LYS A 43 7.77 -8.66 21.51
N GLY A 44 6.92 -9.43 20.84
CA GLY A 44 7.30 -10.43 19.86
C GLY A 44 7.62 -11.82 20.40
N ASP A 45 7.51 -12.07 21.71
CA ASP A 45 7.72 -13.40 22.29
C ASP A 45 6.53 -13.89 23.11
N ILE A 46 6.52 -15.19 23.38
CA ILE A 46 5.51 -15.84 24.21
C ILE A 46 5.99 -15.88 25.66
N TYR A 47 5.16 -15.39 26.57
CA TYR A 47 5.36 -15.41 28.01
C TYR A 47 4.35 -16.33 28.70
N LEU A 48 4.71 -16.84 29.88
CA LEU A 48 3.89 -17.70 30.72
C LEU A 48 3.73 -17.08 32.12
N VAL A 49 2.50 -17.06 32.64
CA VAL A 49 2.20 -16.62 34.02
C VAL A 49 1.17 -17.54 34.66
N SER A 50 1.13 -17.60 36.00
CA SER A 50 0.00 -18.25 36.69
C SER A 50 -1.31 -17.51 36.38
N SER A 51 -2.42 -18.25 36.27
CA SER A 51 -3.76 -17.67 36.11
C SER A 51 -4.20 -16.80 37.30
N ASN A 52 -3.54 -16.92 38.46
CA ASN A 52 -3.72 -16.05 39.61
C ASN A 52 -2.86 -14.78 39.57
N GLY A 53 -2.03 -14.61 38.54
CA GLY A 53 -1.06 -13.53 38.40
C GLY A 53 0.30 -13.83 39.04
N GLY A 54 1.16 -12.82 39.07
CA GLY A 54 2.53 -12.89 39.56
C GLY A 54 3.54 -12.48 38.49
N GLN A 55 4.74 -13.07 38.59
CA GLN A 55 5.81 -12.84 37.63
C GLN A 55 5.64 -13.76 36.42
N ALA A 56 5.67 -13.18 35.21
CA ALA A 56 5.68 -13.93 33.97
C ALA A 56 7.12 -14.27 33.56
N ILE A 57 7.29 -15.44 32.93
CA ILE A 57 8.57 -15.91 32.42
C ILE A 57 8.49 -16.06 30.89
N PRO A 58 9.53 -15.68 30.13
CA PRO A 58 9.54 -15.89 28.68
C PRO A 58 9.69 -17.38 28.36
N LEU A 59 8.87 -17.88 27.43
CA LEU A 59 8.99 -19.21 26.82
C LEU A 59 9.79 -19.17 25.52
N THR A 60 9.74 -18.05 24.80
CA THR A 60 10.57 -17.79 23.63
C THR A 60 11.35 -16.50 23.82
N LEU A 61 12.54 -16.40 23.20
CA LEU A 61 13.38 -15.21 23.22
C LEU A 61 14.19 -15.15 21.91
N ASN A 62 13.76 -14.36 20.94
CA ASN A 62 14.45 -14.20 19.66
C ASN A 62 14.05 -12.90 18.92
N GLU A 63 14.59 -12.68 17.72
CA GLU A 63 14.29 -11.48 16.90
C GLU A 63 13.00 -11.59 16.07
N ALA A 64 12.47 -12.80 15.88
CA ALA A 64 11.25 -13.04 15.13
C ALA A 64 10.01 -12.72 15.97
N GLN A 65 8.87 -12.57 15.31
CA GLN A 65 7.56 -12.43 15.94
C GLN A 65 6.98 -13.82 16.20
N ASP A 66 6.83 -14.17 17.48
CA ASP A 66 6.08 -15.31 17.97
C ASP A 66 4.72 -14.84 18.50
N MET A 67 3.62 -15.40 18.02
CA MET A 67 2.27 -14.99 18.43
C MET A 67 1.25 -16.13 18.38
N MET A 68 0.03 -15.83 18.84
CA MET A 68 -1.12 -16.75 18.82
C MET A 68 -0.81 -18.12 19.48
N PRO A 69 -0.41 -18.15 20.76
CA PRO A 69 -0.18 -19.42 21.46
C PRO A 69 -1.51 -20.18 21.63
N VAL A 70 -1.48 -21.49 21.39
CA VAL A 70 -2.59 -22.42 21.62
C VAL A 70 -2.10 -23.62 22.43
N TRP A 71 -2.95 -24.14 23.32
CA TRP A 71 -2.58 -25.16 24.28
C TRP A 71 -2.95 -26.57 23.83
N SER A 72 -2.07 -27.55 24.08
CA SER A 72 -2.48 -28.95 24.10
C SER A 72 -3.48 -29.21 25.22
N ARG A 73 -4.43 -30.13 24.99
CA ARG A 73 -5.49 -30.50 25.95
C ARG A 73 -4.93 -31.00 27.29
N ASP A 74 -3.73 -31.58 27.29
CA ASP A 74 -3.04 -32.03 28.50
C ASP A 74 -2.22 -30.93 29.21
N SER A 75 -2.26 -29.69 28.73
CA SER A 75 -1.58 -28.51 29.29
C SER A 75 -0.04 -28.62 29.32
N LYS A 76 0.58 -29.46 28.47
CA LYS A 76 2.05 -29.68 28.48
C LYS A 76 2.79 -29.04 27.32
N THR A 77 2.12 -28.70 26.23
CA THR A 77 2.73 -28.20 25.01
C THR A 77 1.95 -27.00 24.51
N ILE A 78 2.65 -26.02 23.97
CA ILE A 78 2.06 -24.92 23.22
C ILE A 78 2.39 -25.06 21.74
N ALA A 79 1.46 -24.69 20.86
CA ALA A 79 1.75 -24.36 19.47
C ALA A 79 1.61 -22.85 19.26
N PHE A 80 2.39 -22.27 18.37
CA PHE A 80 2.39 -20.83 18.10
C PHE A 80 2.84 -20.53 16.67
N ALA A 81 2.45 -19.37 16.14
CA ALA A 81 2.92 -18.87 14.85
C ALA A 81 4.24 -18.12 15.02
N SER A 82 5.22 -18.37 14.16
CA SER A 82 6.53 -17.71 14.21
C SER A 82 7.04 -17.36 12.81
N ASN A 83 7.53 -16.13 12.61
CA ASN A 83 8.03 -15.69 11.30
C ASN A 83 9.55 -15.84 11.09
N ARG A 84 10.23 -16.67 11.89
CA ARG A 84 11.69 -16.90 11.85
C ARG A 84 12.24 -17.22 10.45
N TYR A 85 11.43 -17.76 9.55
CA TYR A 85 11.80 -18.12 8.18
C TYR A 85 11.12 -17.25 7.11
N GLY A 86 10.57 -16.09 7.49
CA GLY A 86 10.07 -15.06 6.58
C GLY A 86 8.55 -14.90 6.54
N ASN A 87 7.81 -16.01 6.61
CA ASN A 87 6.36 -16.10 6.79
C ASN A 87 6.06 -16.73 8.15
N PHE A 88 4.84 -16.59 8.64
CA PHE A 88 4.43 -17.33 9.83
C PHE A 88 4.34 -18.82 9.51
N ASP A 89 5.11 -19.65 10.22
CA ASP A 89 4.96 -21.10 10.25
C ASP A 89 4.45 -21.54 11.63
N VAL A 90 3.89 -22.74 11.72
CA VAL A 90 3.48 -23.34 13.00
C VAL A 90 4.68 -23.97 13.68
N PHE A 91 4.88 -23.64 14.96
CA PHE A 91 5.88 -24.26 15.84
C PHE A 91 5.22 -24.86 17.07
N THR A 92 5.88 -25.85 17.68
CA THR A 92 5.52 -26.37 19.00
C THR A 92 6.67 -26.24 20.00
N LEU A 93 6.32 -26.07 21.28
CA LEU A 93 7.26 -25.97 22.38
C LEU A 93 6.69 -26.64 23.65
N PRO A 94 7.43 -27.54 24.32
CA PRO A 94 7.05 -28.07 25.63
C PRO A 94 7.08 -26.98 26.71
N LEU A 95 6.20 -27.06 27.70
CA LEU A 95 6.20 -26.14 28.84
C LEU A 95 7.47 -26.17 29.69
N THR A 96 8.23 -27.26 29.64
CA THR A 96 9.54 -27.36 30.27
C THR A 96 10.61 -26.49 29.59
N GLY A 97 10.26 -25.83 28.48
CA GLY A 97 11.19 -25.11 27.61
C GLY A 97 11.91 -26.04 26.63
N GLY A 98 12.89 -25.48 25.92
CA GLY A 98 13.71 -26.18 24.92
C GLY A 98 13.68 -25.48 23.56
N THR A 99 14.25 -26.13 22.54
CA THR A 99 14.22 -25.63 21.16
C THR A 99 12.82 -25.87 20.56
N PRO A 100 12.14 -24.84 20.04
CA PRO A 100 10.88 -25.02 19.32
C PRO A 100 11.02 -25.94 18.10
N THR A 101 10.01 -26.76 17.82
CA THR A 101 9.95 -27.63 16.64
C THR A 101 9.08 -26.99 15.56
N ARG A 102 9.63 -26.73 14.37
CA ARG A 102 8.88 -26.24 13.20
C ARG A 102 8.03 -27.37 12.62
N LEU A 103 6.75 -27.12 12.39
CA LEU A 103 5.81 -28.11 11.85
C LEU A 103 5.45 -27.88 10.38
N THR A 104 5.48 -26.63 9.91
CA THR A 104 5.11 -26.28 8.52
C THR A 104 6.24 -25.54 7.81
N PHE A 105 6.33 -25.72 6.48
CA PHE A 105 7.49 -25.29 5.67
C PHE A 105 7.12 -24.55 4.37
N ASN A 106 5.85 -24.21 4.18
CA ASN A 106 5.39 -23.46 3.01
C ASN A 106 5.46 -21.96 3.27
N SER A 107 5.78 -21.15 2.25
CA SER A 107 5.89 -19.69 2.39
C SER A 107 4.56 -18.93 2.55
N ALA A 108 3.41 -19.61 2.61
CA ALA A 108 2.15 -19.03 3.06
C ALA A 108 2.18 -18.78 4.58
N ASN A 109 1.42 -17.79 5.07
CA ASN A 109 1.28 -17.62 6.51
C ASN A 109 0.37 -18.73 7.07
N ASP A 110 0.89 -19.47 8.04
CA ASP A 110 0.22 -20.57 8.74
C ASP A 110 -0.03 -20.17 10.21
N TYR A 111 -1.30 -20.11 10.62
CA TYR A 111 -1.70 -19.68 11.97
C TYR A 111 -2.36 -20.83 12.74
N PRO A 112 -1.82 -21.28 13.90
CA PRO A 112 -2.42 -22.37 14.67
C PRO A 112 -3.72 -21.91 15.34
N TYR A 113 -4.73 -22.79 15.34
CA TYR A 113 -6.03 -22.50 15.95
C TYR A 113 -6.36 -23.42 17.12
N ASP A 114 -6.08 -24.73 17.04
CA ASP A 114 -6.41 -25.68 18.11
C ASP A 114 -5.56 -26.96 18.04
N PHE A 115 -5.49 -27.70 19.15
CA PHE A 115 -5.00 -29.08 19.18
C PHE A 115 -6.14 -30.06 18.94
N GLY A 116 -5.83 -31.14 18.20
CA GLY A 116 -6.72 -32.29 18.08
C GLY A 116 -7.04 -32.90 19.47
N PRO A 117 -8.21 -33.54 19.65
CA PRO A 117 -8.63 -34.10 20.94
C PRO A 117 -7.63 -35.09 21.58
N ASP A 118 -6.78 -35.72 20.77
CA ASP A 118 -5.76 -36.69 21.20
C ASP A 118 -4.35 -36.10 21.39
N ASN A 119 -4.19 -34.78 21.24
CA ASN A 119 -2.92 -34.04 21.30
C ASN A 119 -1.85 -34.47 20.28
N LYS A 120 -2.21 -35.21 19.22
CA LYS A 120 -1.24 -35.63 18.20
C LYS A 120 -1.15 -34.69 17.01
N THR A 121 -2.11 -33.79 16.87
CA THR A 121 -2.17 -32.85 15.75
C THR A 121 -2.47 -31.43 16.21
N VAL A 122 -2.06 -30.47 15.38
CA VAL A 122 -2.44 -29.06 15.46
C VAL A 122 -3.19 -28.70 14.18
N ILE A 123 -4.35 -28.06 14.31
CA ILE A 123 -5.04 -27.46 13.17
C ILE A 123 -4.61 -26.00 12.98
N PHE A 124 -4.49 -25.59 11.73
CA PHE A 124 -4.02 -24.26 11.36
C PHE A 124 -4.69 -23.75 10.09
N GLY A 125 -4.84 -22.42 10.00
CA GLY A 125 -5.28 -21.74 8.78
C GLY A 125 -4.09 -21.45 7.86
N SER A 126 -4.26 -21.64 6.55
CA SER A 126 -3.24 -21.38 5.54
C SER A 126 -3.83 -20.85 4.24
N SER A 127 -3.19 -19.85 3.63
CA SER A 127 -3.63 -19.23 2.37
C SER A 127 -3.21 -20.00 1.11
N ARG A 128 -2.96 -21.31 1.22
CA ARG A 128 -2.59 -22.20 0.11
C ARG A 128 -3.77 -22.39 -0.86
N ASN A 129 -3.48 -22.90 -2.05
CA ASN A 129 -4.50 -23.12 -3.09
C ASN A 129 -5.60 -24.08 -2.64
N ALA A 130 -6.86 -23.76 -2.98
CA ALA A 130 -7.97 -24.67 -2.76
C ALA A 130 -7.93 -25.85 -3.76
N PRO A 131 -8.52 -27.02 -3.42
CA PRO A 131 -8.56 -28.18 -4.30
C PRO A 131 -9.26 -27.93 -5.65
N ALA A 132 -8.91 -28.72 -6.66
CA ALA A 132 -9.41 -28.58 -8.03
C ALA A 132 -10.95 -28.53 -8.18
N LYS A 133 -11.70 -29.25 -7.34
CA LYS A 133 -13.16 -29.26 -7.39
C LYS A 133 -13.79 -27.94 -6.90
N ASN A 134 -13.09 -27.18 -6.06
CA ASN A 134 -13.58 -25.94 -5.51
C ASN A 134 -13.68 -24.86 -6.61
N VAL A 135 -14.83 -24.18 -6.68
CA VAL A 135 -15.10 -23.07 -7.63
C VAL A 135 -15.18 -21.69 -6.97
N ARG A 136 -14.89 -21.59 -5.67
CA ARG A 136 -14.71 -20.29 -5.01
C ARG A 136 -13.56 -19.52 -5.64
N PHE A 137 -13.69 -18.19 -5.67
CA PHE A 137 -12.64 -17.29 -6.09
C PHE A 137 -11.34 -17.54 -5.30
N HIS A 138 -10.22 -17.56 -6.01
CA HIS A 138 -8.90 -17.71 -5.40
C HIS A 138 -8.44 -16.36 -4.85
N SER A 139 -8.39 -16.24 -3.52
CA SER A 139 -7.84 -15.06 -2.84
C SER A 139 -7.03 -15.48 -1.61
N PRO A 140 -5.68 -15.50 -1.70
CA PRO A 140 -4.84 -15.78 -0.54
C PRO A 140 -4.90 -14.68 0.53
N ARG A 141 -5.50 -13.52 0.21
CA ARG A 141 -5.72 -12.41 1.14
C ARG A 141 -6.98 -12.56 1.98
N ILE A 142 -8.06 -13.14 1.43
CA ILE A 142 -9.35 -13.26 2.11
C ILE A 142 -9.52 -14.64 2.75
N PHE A 143 -9.06 -15.70 2.09
CA PHE A 143 -9.45 -17.05 2.47
C PHE A 143 -8.30 -17.90 3.00
N GLN A 144 -8.51 -18.45 4.20
CA GLN A 144 -7.63 -19.43 4.84
C GLN A 144 -8.24 -20.84 4.75
N ASN A 145 -7.55 -21.78 4.13
CA ASN A 145 -7.92 -23.20 4.18
C ASN A 145 -7.48 -23.79 5.54
N LEU A 146 -8.27 -24.71 6.08
CA LEU A 146 -7.98 -25.38 7.35
C LEU A 146 -7.20 -26.68 7.11
N TYR A 147 -6.00 -26.76 7.66
CA TYR A 147 -5.13 -27.94 7.62
C TYR A 147 -4.92 -28.52 9.03
N SER A 148 -4.44 -29.76 9.09
CA SER A 148 -3.93 -30.44 10.28
C SER A 148 -2.51 -30.92 10.03
N VAL A 149 -1.62 -30.80 11.02
CA VAL A 149 -0.26 -31.34 10.97
C VAL A 149 0.05 -32.11 12.26
N ASN A 150 0.85 -33.17 12.17
CA ASN A 150 1.28 -33.92 13.35
C ASN A 150 2.21 -33.06 14.22
N VAL A 151 2.10 -33.18 15.54
CA VAL A 151 2.94 -32.44 16.50
C VAL A 151 4.43 -32.77 16.41
N LYS A 152 4.79 -33.87 15.75
CA LYS A 152 6.18 -34.26 15.45
C LYS A 152 6.67 -33.78 14.07
N GLY A 153 5.84 -33.04 13.34
CA GLY A 153 6.08 -32.66 11.95
C GLY A 153 5.55 -33.71 10.97
N GLY A 154 5.61 -33.38 9.69
CA GLY A 154 5.18 -34.24 8.60
C GLY A 154 4.27 -33.51 7.61
N LYS A 155 3.68 -34.27 6.69
CA LYS A 155 2.82 -33.72 5.63
C LYS A 155 1.54 -33.09 6.23
N PRO A 156 1.26 -31.80 5.98
CA PRO A 156 -0.03 -31.21 6.33
C PRO A 156 -1.18 -31.84 5.55
N ILE A 157 -2.31 -32.06 6.23
CA ILE A 157 -3.53 -32.67 5.68
C ILE A 157 -4.66 -31.63 5.66
N LEU A 158 -5.25 -31.41 4.50
CA LEU A 158 -6.38 -30.49 4.34
C LEU A 158 -7.65 -31.07 4.99
N ILE A 159 -8.24 -30.32 5.91
CA ILE A 159 -9.55 -30.61 6.50
C ILE A 159 -10.66 -29.97 5.68
N SER A 160 -10.54 -28.68 5.38
CA SER A 160 -11.54 -27.93 4.62
C SER A 160 -10.94 -26.75 3.87
N ALA A 161 -11.43 -26.52 2.65
CA ALA A 161 -11.10 -25.35 1.84
C ALA A 161 -12.23 -24.29 1.84
N ALA A 162 -13.03 -24.27 2.91
CA ALA A 162 -14.17 -23.37 3.10
C ALA A 162 -13.77 -21.90 3.36
N GLY A 163 -12.53 -21.60 3.77
CA GLY A 163 -12.20 -20.26 4.29
C GLY A 163 -12.66 -20.12 5.73
N MET A 164 -11.94 -20.75 6.66
CA MET A 164 -12.26 -20.75 8.09
C MET A 164 -11.18 -20.01 8.86
N GLU A 165 -11.56 -19.07 9.72
CA GLU A 165 -10.66 -18.43 10.67
C GLU A 165 -11.04 -18.83 12.11
N ARG A 166 -10.06 -18.87 13.01
CA ARG A 166 -10.26 -19.16 14.45
C ARG A 166 -11.04 -20.45 14.73
N ALA A 167 -10.70 -21.54 14.02
CA ALA A 167 -11.42 -22.80 14.13
C ALA A 167 -11.07 -23.59 15.41
N HIS A 168 -12.08 -24.05 16.16
CA HIS A 168 -11.91 -24.83 17.40
C HIS A 168 -12.74 -26.11 17.39
N TYR A 169 -12.16 -27.21 17.88
CA TYR A 169 -12.87 -28.49 18.03
C TYR A 169 -13.84 -28.45 19.22
N ASN A 170 -14.95 -29.17 19.08
CA ASN A 170 -15.71 -29.66 20.23
C ASN A 170 -14.93 -30.79 20.95
N ASN A 171 -15.39 -31.26 22.11
CA ASN A 171 -14.58 -32.17 22.94
C ASN A 171 -14.20 -33.51 22.27
N ASP A 172 -15.09 -34.09 21.46
CA ASP A 172 -14.86 -35.38 20.79
C ASP A 172 -14.24 -35.25 19.40
N GLY A 173 -14.06 -34.02 18.91
CA GLY A 173 -13.51 -33.71 17.59
C GLY A 173 -14.43 -34.03 16.42
N SER A 174 -15.72 -34.27 16.64
CA SER A 174 -16.69 -34.51 15.56
C SER A 174 -17.15 -33.21 14.87
N GLN A 175 -17.00 -32.06 15.53
CA GLN A 175 -17.40 -30.75 15.03
C GLN A 175 -16.32 -29.69 15.22
N LEU A 176 -16.38 -28.67 14.36
CA LEU A 176 -15.61 -27.43 14.48
C LEU A 176 -16.57 -26.25 14.60
N VAL A 177 -16.17 -25.22 15.36
CA VAL A 177 -16.76 -23.88 15.31
C VAL A 177 -15.71 -22.91 14.75
N PHE A 178 -16.12 -21.95 13.93
CA PHE A 178 -15.21 -21.00 13.27
C PHE A 178 -15.92 -19.68 12.92
N GLU A 179 -15.16 -18.63 12.62
CA GLU A 179 -15.68 -17.40 12.01
C GLU A 179 -15.42 -17.37 10.50
N ASP A 180 -16.37 -16.84 9.73
CA ASP A 180 -16.17 -16.63 8.31
C ASP A 180 -15.35 -15.37 8.01
N ARG A 181 -14.97 -15.19 6.74
CA ARG A 181 -14.39 -13.94 6.24
C ARG A 181 -14.89 -13.67 4.84
N LYS A 182 -15.58 -12.55 4.67
CA LYS A 182 -16.35 -12.24 3.46
C LYS A 182 -15.73 -11.16 2.59
N GLY A 183 -14.77 -10.35 3.08
CA GLY A 183 -14.24 -9.22 2.31
C GLY A 183 -12.91 -8.64 2.79
N TYR A 184 -12.55 -7.49 2.22
CA TYR A 184 -11.24 -6.84 2.37
C TYR A 184 -11.11 -5.89 3.57
N GLU A 185 -12.20 -5.68 4.32
CA GLU A 185 -12.21 -4.79 5.49
C GLU A 185 -11.06 -5.09 6.45
N ASP A 186 -10.56 -4.02 7.08
CA ASP A 186 -9.54 -4.16 8.11
C ASP A 186 -10.12 -4.91 9.31
N ALA A 187 -9.38 -5.89 9.83
CA ALA A 187 -9.85 -6.73 10.93
C ALA A 187 -10.06 -5.95 12.24
N TRP A 188 -9.52 -4.73 12.33
CA TRP A 188 -9.59 -3.85 13.49
C TRP A 188 -10.58 -2.70 13.35
N ARG A 189 -11.28 -2.57 12.21
CA ARG A 189 -12.43 -1.65 12.07
C ARG A 189 -13.50 -2.00 13.10
N LYS A 190 -13.99 -1.00 13.83
CA LYS A 190 -14.99 -1.15 14.90
C LYS A 190 -16.34 -0.61 14.46
N HIS A 191 -17.38 -1.13 15.08
CA HIS A 191 -18.75 -0.63 14.92
C HIS A 191 -19.30 -0.72 13.48
N HIS A 192 -18.63 -1.47 12.61
CA HIS A 192 -19.10 -1.66 11.24
C HIS A 192 -20.39 -2.50 11.29
N VAL A 193 -21.43 -2.01 10.63
CA VAL A 193 -22.70 -2.71 10.49
C VAL A 193 -23.01 -2.90 9.01
N SER A 194 -22.80 -4.10 8.48
CA SER A 194 -23.15 -4.47 7.10
C SER A 194 -23.05 -5.98 6.87
N SER A 195 -23.36 -6.44 5.66
CA SER A 195 -23.28 -7.86 5.27
C SER A 195 -21.87 -8.45 5.32
N VAL A 196 -20.81 -7.62 5.25
CA VAL A 196 -19.42 -8.09 5.18
C VAL A 196 -18.86 -8.51 6.54
N THR A 197 -19.50 -8.11 7.64
CA THR A 197 -19.08 -8.45 8.99
C THR A 197 -19.24 -9.95 9.25
N ARG A 198 -18.48 -10.48 10.20
CA ARG A 198 -18.30 -11.92 10.33
C ARG A 198 -19.41 -12.58 11.13
N ASP A 199 -19.79 -13.77 10.67
CA ASP A 199 -20.71 -14.66 11.37
C ASP A 199 -19.96 -15.88 11.94
N ILE A 200 -20.53 -16.49 12.97
CA ILE A 200 -20.07 -17.75 13.56
C ILE A 200 -20.78 -18.92 12.88
N TRP A 201 -20.00 -19.95 12.56
CA TRP A 201 -20.45 -21.17 11.90
C TRP A 201 -19.96 -22.42 12.62
N THR A 202 -20.68 -23.52 12.44
CA THR A 202 -20.19 -24.87 12.80
C THR A 202 -20.07 -25.76 11.57
N MET A 203 -19.12 -26.70 11.62
CA MET A 203 -18.91 -27.74 10.62
C MET A 203 -19.00 -29.11 11.29
N ASP A 204 -19.86 -29.99 10.77
CA ASP A 204 -19.78 -31.44 11.05
C ASP A 204 -18.72 -32.04 10.14
N ILE A 205 -17.62 -32.53 10.71
CA ILE A 205 -16.44 -32.95 9.94
C ILE A 205 -16.75 -34.17 9.07
N LYS A 206 -17.50 -35.14 9.62
CA LYS A 206 -17.79 -36.38 8.91
C LYS A 206 -18.81 -36.17 7.80
N LYS A 207 -19.84 -35.36 8.05
CA LYS A 207 -20.86 -35.05 7.05
C LYS A 207 -20.42 -33.99 6.04
N ASN A 208 -19.37 -33.21 6.39
CA ASN A 208 -18.93 -32.05 5.63
C ASN A 208 -20.07 -31.05 5.38
N THR A 209 -20.84 -30.75 6.44
CA THR A 209 -21.98 -29.83 6.40
C THR A 209 -21.77 -28.64 7.33
N TYR A 210 -22.25 -27.47 6.91
CA TYR A 210 -21.98 -26.18 7.54
C TYR A 210 -23.27 -25.55 8.03
N THR A 211 -23.29 -25.05 9.27
CA THR A 211 -24.47 -24.42 9.86
C THR A 211 -24.11 -23.05 10.44
N ARG A 212 -24.81 -22.01 10.00
CA ARG A 212 -24.65 -20.66 10.55
C ARG A 212 -25.29 -20.59 11.93
N ILE A 213 -24.55 -20.06 12.91
CA ILE A 213 -24.98 -19.93 14.30
C ILE A 213 -25.46 -18.51 14.62
N THR A 214 -24.80 -17.50 14.06
CA THR A 214 -25.15 -16.09 14.27
C THR A 214 -25.70 -15.44 13.00
N SER A 215 -26.30 -14.26 13.15
CA SER A 215 -26.82 -13.47 12.03
C SER A 215 -26.87 -11.98 12.37
N PHE A 216 -25.98 -11.54 13.27
CA PHE A 216 -25.86 -10.13 13.62
C PHE A 216 -25.14 -9.43 12.47
N GLU A 217 -25.70 -8.35 11.95
CA GLU A 217 -25.06 -7.56 10.88
C GLU A 217 -23.90 -6.69 11.41
N GLY A 218 -23.17 -7.16 12.42
CA GLY A 218 -21.95 -6.57 12.96
C GLY A 218 -20.92 -7.68 13.26
N GLU A 219 -19.81 -7.36 13.93
CA GLU A 219 -18.74 -8.34 14.13
C GLU A 219 -19.05 -9.36 15.24
N ASP A 220 -19.20 -10.64 14.88
CA ASP A 220 -19.16 -11.79 15.78
C ASP A 220 -17.88 -12.63 15.54
N ARG A 221 -17.04 -12.84 16.57
CA ARG A 221 -15.66 -13.34 16.40
C ARG A 221 -15.16 -14.30 17.47
N GLU A 222 -14.07 -14.98 17.16
CA GLU A 222 -13.27 -15.84 18.04
C GLU A 222 -14.10 -16.87 18.81
N PRO A 223 -14.84 -17.75 18.12
CA PRO A 223 -15.77 -18.66 18.77
C PRO A 223 -15.07 -19.86 19.41
N ILE A 224 -15.57 -20.33 20.56
CA ILE A 224 -15.09 -21.54 21.24
C ILE A 224 -16.23 -22.29 21.94
N TYR A 225 -16.25 -23.63 21.85
CA TYR A 225 -17.24 -24.46 22.55
C TYR A 225 -17.07 -24.41 24.07
N SER A 226 -18.18 -24.53 24.81
CA SER A 226 -18.20 -24.84 26.23
C SER A 226 -17.74 -26.27 26.51
N ALA A 227 -17.34 -26.56 27.75
CA ALA A 227 -16.88 -27.88 28.20
C ALA A 227 -17.89 -29.01 28.01
N ASP A 228 -19.18 -28.72 27.84
CA ASP A 228 -20.26 -29.69 27.61
C ASP A 228 -20.80 -29.67 26.16
N ASP A 229 -20.14 -28.92 25.27
CA ASP A 229 -20.50 -28.70 23.88
C ASP A 229 -21.95 -28.18 23.65
N GLN A 230 -22.61 -27.65 24.70
CA GLN A 230 -23.99 -27.11 24.57
C GLN A 230 -24.01 -25.62 24.18
N TRP A 231 -22.92 -24.89 24.40
CA TRP A 231 -22.79 -23.46 24.17
C TRP A 231 -21.56 -23.15 23.33
N ILE A 232 -21.62 -22.02 22.61
CA ILE A 232 -20.47 -21.37 21.98
C ILE A 232 -20.28 -20.03 22.67
N TYR A 233 -19.07 -19.79 23.20
CA TYR A 233 -18.60 -18.48 23.65
C TYR A 233 -17.95 -17.75 22.47
N PHE A 234 -18.15 -16.45 22.36
CA PHE A 234 -17.62 -15.63 21.27
C PHE A 234 -17.61 -14.15 21.65
N LEU A 235 -16.95 -13.32 20.85
CA LEU A 235 -16.93 -11.87 20.94
C LEU A 235 -18.00 -11.28 20.03
N SER A 236 -18.74 -10.28 20.48
CA SER A 236 -19.75 -9.60 19.66
C SER A 236 -19.81 -8.10 19.93
N GLU A 237 -20.01 -7.30 18.88
CA GLU A 237 -20.27 -5.85 18.95
C GLU A 237 -21.74 -5.49 19.15
N LYS A 238 -22.63 -6.46 19.39
CA LYS A 238 -24.09 -6.24 19.50
C LYS A 238 -24.52 -5.18 20.53
N GLN A 239 -23.65 -4.81 21.46
CA GLN A 239 -23.88 -3.77 22.48
C GLN A 239 -22.83 -2.65 22.42
N GLY A 240 -22.35 -2.32 21.22
CA GLY A 240 -21.38 -1.24 20.95
C GLY A 240 -19.98 -1.77 20.72
N ASN A 241 -19.24 -2.03 21.81
CA ASN A 241 -17.90 -2.59 21.77
C ASN A 241 -17.92 -4.11 21.88
N GLN A 242 -16.89 -4.77 21.34
CA GLN A 242 -16.73 -6.21 21.50
C GLN A 242 -16.72 -6.61 22.97
N ASN A 243 -17.65 -7.47 23.32
CA ASN A 243 -17.76 -8.08 24.63
C ASN A 243 -17.98 -9.59 24.48
N LEU A 244 -17.82 -10.33 25.56
CA LEU A 244 -18.13 -11.75 25.61
C LEU A 244 -19.63 -12.02 25.58
N PHE A 245 -20.02 -12.93 24.71
CA PHE A 245 -21.36 -13.49 24.60
C PHE A 245 -21.28 -15.02 24.59
N LYS A 246 -22.43 -15.65 24.83
CA LYS A 246 -22.63 -17.05 24.50
C LYS A 246 -23.97 -17.29 23.81
N ILE A 247 -24.04 -18.37 23.05
CA ILE A 247 -25.22 -18.81 22.30
C ILE A 247 -25.33 -20.33 22.38
N SER A 248 -26.56 -20.86 22.39
CA SER A 248 -26.76 -22.31 22.39
C SER A 248 -26.44 -22.89 21.02
N VAL A 249 -25.74 -24.03 20.99
CA VAL A 249 -25.45 -24.78 19.75
C VAL A 249 -26.73 -25.27 19.05
N LYS A 250 -27.79 -25.58 19.83
CA LYS A 250 -29.05 -26.16 19.32
C LYS A 250 -30.16 -25.14 19.09
N ALA A 251 -30.12 -24.01 19.78
CA ALA A 251 -31.12 -22.95 19.71
C ALA A 251 -30.44 -21.62 19.34
N SER A 252 -30.17 -21.45 18.04
CA SER A 252 -29.57 -20.24 17.49
C SER A 252 -30.49 -19.02 17.71
N GLY A 253 -29.89 -17.83 17.81
CA GLY A 253 -30.58 -16.55 17.92
C GLY A 253 -30.76 -15.98 19.34
N ASN A 254 -30.56 -16.74 20.42
CA ASN A 254 -30.62 -16.22 21.79
C ASN A 254 -29.22 -15.91 22.35
N TYR A 255 -28.82 -14.65 22.27
CA TYR A 255 -27.51 -14.16 22.72
C TYR A 255 -27.55 -13.86 24.21
N GLN A 256 -26.64 -14.44 24.99
CA GLN A 256 -26.42 -14.09 26.39
C GLN A 256 -25.10 -13.33 26.55
N GLN A 257 -25.18 -12.07 26.95
CA GLN A 257 -24.00 -11.25 27.25
C GLN A 257 -23.37 -11.65 28.58
N LEU A 258 -22.04 -11.73 28.63
CA LEU A 258 -21.26 -12.13 29.81
C LEU A 258 -20.38 -11.00 30.36
N THR A 259 -20.09 -9.98 29.56
CA THR A 259 -19.30 -8.80 29.95
C THR A 259 -19.88 -7.53 29.34
N THR A 260 -19.62 -6.38 29.97
CA THR A 260 -20.25 -5.08 29.66
C THR A 260 -19.24 -3.93 29.62
N PHE A 261 -17.99 -4.20 29.20
CA PHE A 261 -16.97 -3.18 29.00
C PHE A 261 -17.44 -2.17 27.95
N LYS A 262 -17.37 -0.87 28.29
CA LYS A 262 -17.93 0.20 27.47
C LYS A 262 -16.90 0.92 26.60
N GLU A 263 -15.66 1.01 27.06
CA GLU A 263 -14.66 1.89 26.43
C GLU A 263 -13.83 1.19 25.36
N ASN A 264 -13.08 0.13 25.72
CA ASN A 264 -12.20 -0.59 24.80
C ASN A 264 -12.67 -2.05 24.62
N PRO A 265 -12.50 -2.63 23.41
CA PRO A 265 -13.02 -3.94 23.08
C PRO A 265 -12.34 -5.06 23.88
N VAL A 266 -13.10 -6.12 24.15
CA VAL A 266 -12.57 -7.44 24.51
C VAL A 266 -12.01 -8.11 23.26
N ARG A 267 -10.83 -8.72 23.35
CA ARG A 267 -10.14 -9.44 22.27
C ARG A 267 -9.51 -10.75 22.78
N HIS A 268 -9.15 -11.65 21.88
CA HIS A 268 -8.33 -12.83 22.13
C HIS A 268 -8.93 -13.82 23.14
N LEU A 269 -10.13 -14.32 22.85
CA LEU A 269 -10.85 -15.27 23.70
C LEU A 269 -10.19 -16.65 23.72
N SER A 270 -10.00 -17.20 24.92
CA SER A 270 -9.64 -18.60 25.18
C SER A 270 -10.38 -19.16 26.40
N ARG A 271 -10.32 -20.49 26.62
CA ARG A 271 -11.10 -21.18 27.65
C ARG A 271 -10.33 -22.35 28.30
N ALA A 272 -10.44 -22.48 29.62
CA ALA A 272 -10.00 -23.65 30.37
C ALA A 272 -11.09 -24.74 30.45
N SER A 273 -10.73 -25.97 30.81
CA SER A 273 -11.66 -27.12 30.85
C SER A 273 -12.85 -26.90 31.79
N ASP A 274 -12.71 -26.08 32.83
CA ASP A 274 -13.78 -25.73 33.78
C ASP A 274 -14.65 -24.53 33.34
N ASN A 275 -14.57 -24.13 32.07
CA ASN A 275 -15.20 -22.93 31.49
C ASN A 275 -14.70 -21.60 32.07
N THR A 276 -13.54 -21.55 32.72
CA THR A 276 -12.86 -20.27 32.96
C THR A 276 -12.44 -19.67 31.63
N LEU A 277 -13.02 -18.52 31.27
CA LEU A 277 -12.68 -17.75 30.07
C LEU A 277 -11.47 -16.86 30.36
N CYS A 278 -10.64 -16.63 29.35
CA CYS A 278 -9.49 -15.73 29.38
C CYS A 278 -9.49 -14.87 28.12
N PHE A 279 -9.20 -13.58 28.28
CA PHE A 279 -9.25 -12.61 27.20
C PHE A 279 -8.39 -11.39 27.53
N SER A 280 -8.10 -10.58 26.52
CA SER A 280 -7.50 -9.26 26.73
C SER A 280 -8.54 -8.16 26.68
N GLN A 281 -8.37 -7.14 27.51
CA GLN A 281 -9.15 -5.90 27.49
C GLN A 281 -8.22 -4.75 27.89
N ASP A 282 -8.23 -3.67 27.11
CA ASP A 282 -7.39 -2.48 27.35
C ASP A 282 -5.87 -2.78 27.48
N GLY A 283 -5.37 -3.75 26.72
CA GLY A 283 -3.97 -4.18 26.75
C GLY A 283 -3.58 -5.03 27.96
N GLU A 284 -4.55 -5.47 28.77
CA GLU A 284 -4.36 -6.30 29.96
C GLU A 284 -5.10 -7.62 29.84
N ILE A 285 -4.75 -8.60 30.69
CA ILE A 285 -5.35 -9.94 30.66
C ILE A 285 -6.38 -10.09 31.79
N TYR A 286 -7.55 -10.65 31.46
CA TYR A 286 -8.64 -10.91 32.37
C TYR A 286 -9.05 -12.39 32.31
N THR A 287 -9.56 -12.88 33.44
CA THR A 287 -10.26 -14.16 33.52
C THR A 287 -11.70 -13.98 33.98
N LEU A 288 -12.59 -14.87 33.56
CA LEU A 288 -13.99 -14.88 33.95
C LEU A 288 -14.47 -16.30 34.16
N LYS A 289 -14.94 -16.61 35.37
CA LYS A 289 -15.78 -17.79 35.60
C LYS A 289 -17.24 -17.42 35.34
N GLU A 290 -18.00 -18.36 34.80
CA GLU A 290 -19.42 -18.15 34.51
C GLU A 290 -20.19 -17.70 35.77
N ASN A 291 -21.11 -16.75 35.60
CA ASN A 291 -21.85 -16.04 36.67
C ASN A 291 -20.99 -15.22 37.65
N GLY A 292 -19.68 -15.13 37.43
CA GLY A 292 -18.79 -14.23 38.16
C GLY A 292 -18.64 -12.87 37.48
N SER A 293 -17.74 -12.04 38.03
CA SER A 293 -17.27 -10.81 37.39
C SER A 293 -15.88 -11.03 36.78
N PRO A 294 -15.53 -10.32 35.69
CA PRO A 294 -14.17 -10.33 35.15
C PRO A 294 -13.13 -9.98 36.22
N LYS A 295 -12.01 -10.69 36.23
CA LYS A 295 -10.89 -10.48 37.15
C LYS A 295 -9.61 -10.24 36.37
N LYS A 296 -9.02 -9.05 36.55
CA LYS A 296 -7.70 -8.72 36.03
C LYS A 296 -6.65 -9.66 36.61
N VAL A 297 -5.82 -10.22 35.76
CA VAL A 297 -4.64 -11.01 36.15
C VAL A 297 -3.50 -10.02 36.38
N LYS A 298 -3.00 -9.93 37.61
CA LYS A 298 -1.88 -9.03 37.94
C LYS A 298 -0.58 -9.65 37.43
N ILE A 299 -0.02 -9.08 36.37
CA ILE A 299 1.18 -9.62 35.71
C ILE A 299 2.32 -8.64 35.92
N SER A 300 3.51 -9.19 36.08
CA SER A 300 4.75 -8.43 36.10
C SER A 300 5.81 -9.14 35.29
N ILE A 301 6.64 -8.39 34.58
CA ILE A 301 7.71 -8.92 33.74
C ILE A 301 9.04 -8.35 34.22
N LEU A 302 10.06 -9.20 34.29
CA LEU A 302 11.43 -8.73 34.45
C LEU A 302 11.89 -8.12 33.13
N ASN A 303 12.43 -6.91 33.18
CA ASN A 303 13.02 -6.29 31.99
C ASN A 303 14.08 -7.24 31.39
N ASP A 304 13.89 -7.61 30.12
CA ASP A 304 14.79 -8.51 29.38
C ASP A 304 15.94 -7.77 28.67
N GLY A 305 15.98 -6.43 28.81
CA GLY A 305 17.03 -5.56 28.27
C GLY A 305 16.94 -5.29 26.77
N ARG A 306 15.90 -5.78 26.06
CA ARG A 306 15.72 -5.55 24.61
C ARG A 306 15.05 -4.22 24.27
N ASP A 307 14.77 -3.40 25.28
CA ASP A 307 14.14 -2.10 25.12
C ASP A 307 15.14 -1.03 24.66
N ASN A 308 14.73 -0.24 23.68
CA ASN A 308 15.31 1.07 23.35
C ASN A 308 16.84 1.10 23.11
N ILE A 309 17.39 0.06 22.48
CA ILE A 309 18.77 0.13 21.99
C ILE A 309 18.75 0.89 20.67
N ALA A 310 19.24 2.13 20.68
CA ALA A 310 19.45 2.90 19.46
C ALA A 310 20.35 2.11 18.51
N ARG A 311 19.86 1.86 17.29
CA ARG A 311 20.57 1.03 16.30
C ARG A 311 21.25 1.92 15.28
N ARG A 312 22.52 1.64 15.00
CA ARG A 312 23.22 2.28 13.89
C ARG A 312 22.95 1.48 12.61
N GLU A 313 22.43 2.16 11.60
CA GLU A 313 22.20 1.58 10.27
C GLU A 313 22.99 2.34 9.20
N PRO A 314 23.55 1.64 8.19
CA PRO A 314 24.22 2.30 7.08
C PRO A 314 23.22 3.00 6.16
N VAL A 315 23.57 4.20 5.70
CA VAL A 315 22.83 4.95 4.69
C VAL A 315 23.63 4.91 3.39
N ASN A 316 23.14 4.13 2.42
CA ASN A 316 23.77 3.93 1.11
C ASN A 316 22.79 3.97 -0.08
N GLY A 317 21.55 4.43 0.16
CA GLY A 317 20.45 4.42 -0.80
C GLY A 317 19.13 4.80 -0.12
N ASN A 318 18.01 4.26 -0.60
CA ASN A 318 16.64 4.56 -0.12
C ASN A 318 16.35 6.06 -0.05
N VAL A 319 16.86 6.80 -1.02
CA VAL A 319 16.61 8.24 -1.17
C VAL A 319 15.15 8.44 -1.57
N SER A 320 14.38 9.14 -0.72
CA SER A 320 12.98 9.48 -1.00
C SER A 320 12.84 10.80 -1.77
N GLU A 321 13.79 11.71 -1.61
CA GLU A 321 13.83 13.04 -2.25
C GLU A 321 15.28 13.52 -2.31
N PHE A 322 15.64 14.34 -3.31
CA PHE A 322 16.96 14.96 -3.40
C PHE A 322 16.90 16.35 -4.03
N ALA A 323 17.94 17.16 -3.77
CA ALA A 323 18.17 18.47 -4.38
C ALA A 323 19.66 18.71 -4.64
N LEU A 324 20.02 19.09 -5.87
CA LEU A 324 21.38 19.46 -6.27
C LEU A 324 21.70 20.89 -5.82
N SER A 325 22.86 21.06 -5.19
CA SER A 325 23.34 22.38 -4.81
C SER A 325 23.56 23.29 -6.03
N PRO A 326 23.32 24.61 -5.92
CA PRO A 326 23.55 25.57 -6.99
C PRO A 326 24.98 25.60 -7.56
N ASN A 327 25.98 25.17 -6.77
CA ASN A 327 27.36 25.04 -7.21
C ASN A 327 27.67 23.70 -7.93
N GLY A 328 26.73 22.76 -7.94
CA GLY A 328 26.81 21.46 -8.62
C GLY A 328 27.68 20.40 -7.94
N LYS A 329 28.14 20.63 -6.70
CA LYS A 329 29.13 19.77 -6.02
C LYS A 329 28.56 18.89 -4.91
N GLU A 330 27.38 19.23 -4.41
CA GLU A 330 26.71 18.56 -3.30
C GLU A 330 25.28 18.22 -3.66
N ILE A 331 24.76 17.10 -3.14
CA ILE A 331 23.36 16.73 -3.22
C ILE A 331 22.82 16.57 -1.81
N ALA A 332 21.79 17.33 -1.47
CA ALA A 332 21.00 17.11 -0.26
C ALA A 332 19.92 16.07 -0.56
N PHE A 333 19.62 15.18 0.38
CA PHE A 333 18.61 14.14 0.18
C PHE A 333 17.96 13.72 1.50
N VAL A 334 16.74 13.16 1.40
CA VAL A 334 16.02 12.60 2.55
C VAL A 334 16.22 11.08 2.59
N ASN A 335 16.52 10.57 3.78
CA ASN A 335 16.48 9.14 4.11
C ASN A 335 15.92 8.97 5.52
N ARG A 336 14.86 8.15 5.65
CA ARG A 336 14.23 7.82 6.95
C ARG A 336 13.90 9.07 7.80
N GLY A 337 13.30 10.06 7.16
CA GLY A 337 12.96 11.34 7.79
C GLY A 337 14.08 12.37 7.73
N ASP A 338 15.34 11.98 7.95
CA ASP A 338 16.45 12.93 8.09
C ASP A 338 17.00 13.46 6.75
N VAL A 339 17.52 14.70 6.79
CA VAL A 339 18.30 15.34 5.73
C VAL A 339 19.76 14.94 5.82
N PHE A 340 20.31 14.49 4.69
CA PHE A 340 21.72 14.21 4.48
C PHE A 340 22.26 15.07 3.33
N VAL A 341 23.58 15.27 3.32
CA VAL A 341 24.28 15.85 2.16
C VAL A 341 25.44 14.94 1.76
N THR A 342 25.52 14.60 0.47
CA THR A 342 26.65 13.87 -0.10
C THR A 342 27.38 14.68 -1.15
N SER A 343 28.70 14.46 -1.26
CA SER A 343 29.53 14.95 -2.36
C SER A 343 29.20 14.23 -3.66
N VAL A 344 29.05 14.99 -4.75
CA VAL A 344 28.80 14.44 -6.10
C VAL A 344 29.96 13.57 -6.59
N GLU A 345 31.19 13.85 -6.16
CA GLU A 345 32.41 13.19 -6.69
C GLU A 345 33.05 12.20 -5.70
N SER A 346 33.14 12.54 -4.42
CA SER A 346 33.92 11.74 -3.44
C SER A 346 33.07 10.74 -2.66
N GLY A 347 31.74 10.89 -2.64
CA GLY A 347 30.83 10.09 -1.84
C GLY A 347 30.94 10.31 -0.32
N GLN A 348 31.65 11.34 0.12
CA GLN A 348 31.61 11.76 1.53
C GLN A 348 30.19 12.24 1.85
N THR A 349 29.57 11.65 2.87
CA THR A 349 28.19 11.94 3.26
C THR A 349 28.14 12.42 4.70
N LYS A 350 27.34 13.45 4.96
CA LYS A 350 27.07 13.97 6.30
C LYS A 350 25.57 14.00 6.57
N GLN A 351 25.18 13.47 7.72
CA GLN A 351 23.85 13.66 8.28
C GLN A 351 23.71 15.10 8.82
N ILE A 352 22.70 15.83 8.36
CA ILE A 352 22.46 17.24 8.69
C ILE A 352 21.50 17.35 9.87
N THR A 353 20.38 16.65 9.81
CA THR A 353 19.37 16.60 10.88
C THR A 353 19.47 15.30 11.66
N ARG A 354 19.01 15.33 12.91
CA ARG A 354 18.99 14.14 13.78
C ARG A 354 17.71 14.18 14.60
N THR A 355 16.58 13.89 13.97
CA THR A 355 15.30 13.94 14.67
C THR A 355 14.50 12.64 14.47
N PRO A 356 13.59 12.30 15.40
CA PRO A 356 12.65 11.21 15.18
C PRO A 356 11.49 11.61 14.26
N ALA A 357 11.42 12.87 13.86
CA ALA A 357 10.39 13.41 13.00
C ALA A 357 10.76 13.22 11.53
N GLN A 358 9.96 13.83 10.66
CA GLN A 358 10.18 13.78 9.23
C GLN A 358 10.53 15.15 8.68
N GLU A 359 11.58 15.18 7.86
CA GLU A 359 11.97 16.29 7.01
C GLU A 359 11.70 15.96 5.54
N ARG A 360 11.16 16.93 4.79
CA ARG A 360 10.84 16.83 3.35
C ARG A 360 11.04 18.18 2.67
N MET A 361 10.91 18.20 1.34
CA MET A 361 10.82 19.39 0.50
C MET A 361 12.07 20.27 0.65
N ILE A 362 13.23 19.65 0.44
CA ILE A 362 14.54 20.26 0.63
C ILE A 362 14.82 21.26 -0.49
N GLN A 363 15.32 22.44 -0.13
CA GLN A 363 15.80 23.45 -1.07
C GLN A 363 17.12 24.10 -0.61
N TRP A 364 18.02 24.35 -1.56
CA TRP A 364 19.28 25.04 -1.31
C TRP A 364 19.12 26.56 -1.38
N SER A 365 19.85 27.30 -0.54
CA SER A 365 20.02 28.73 -0.74
C SER A 365 20.80 29.00 -2.04
N PRO A 366 20.56 30.13 -2.75
CA PRO A 366 21.23 30.42 -4.01
C PRO A 366 22.77 30.44 -3.97
N ASP A 367 23.33 30.71 -2.79
CA ASP A 367 24.78 30.72 -2.50
C ASP A 367 25.35 29.37 -2.04
N SER A 368 24.52 28.33 -1.93
CA SER A 368 24.86 26.98 -1.44
C SER A 368 25.36 26.94 0.02
N LYS A 369 25.09 27.96 0.85
CA LYS A 369 25.55 28.02 2.25
C LYS A 369 24.50 27.61 3.27
N SER A 370 23.26 27.51 2.86
CA SER A 370 22.15 27.08 3.70
C SER A 370 21.24 26.12 2.95
N ILE A 371 20.53 25.30 3.70
CA ILE A 371 19.48 24.40 3.21
C ILE A 371 18.22 24.73 4.00
N ILE A 372 17.08 24.90 3.33
CA ILE A 372 15.77 24.96 3.96
C ILE A 372 14.97 23.71 3.64
N TYR A 373 14.10 23.33 4.54
CA TYR A 373 13.27 22.13 4.42
C TYR A 373 12.04 22.29 5.33
N ALA A 374 10.97 21.56 5.01
CA ALA A 374 9.82 21.43 5.90
C ALA A 374 10.08 20.29 6.90
N THR A 375 9.66 20.46 8.15
CA THR A 375 9.84 19.46 9.20
C THR A 375 8.66 19.41 10.16
N GLU A 376 8.27 18.22 10.60
CA GLU A 376 7.18 18.03 11.57
C GLU A 376 7.65 18.02 13.03
N ARG A 377 8.65 18.83 13.35
CA ARG A 377 9.10 18.99 14.74
C ARG A 377 8.03 19.75 15.51
N ASN A 378 7.77 19.33 16.75
CA ASN A 378 6.76 19.92 17.63
C ASN A 378 5.29 19.72 17.19
N ASN A 379 5.00 18.67 16.42
CA ASN A 379 3.64 18.31 15.97
C ASN A 379 2.97 19.32 15.02
N SER A 380 3.76 20.10 14.30
CA SER A 380 3.33 20.98 13.20
C SER A 380 4.37 20.90 12.10
N TRP A 381 3.95 21.05 10.84
CA TRP A 381 4.93 21.35 9.80
C TRP A 381 5.42 22.79 9.96
N ASP A 382 6.73 22.94 10.09
CA ASP A 382 7.42 24.22 10.14
C ASP A 382 8.57 24.22 9.12
N ILE A 383 9.04 25.41 8.74
CA ILE A 383 10.17 25.56 7.83
C ILE A 383 11.43 25.90 8.62
N TYR A 384 12.41 25.00 8.54
CA TYR A 384 13.71 25.12 9.20
C TYR A 384 14.82 25.44 8.21
N ARG A 385 15.93 25.95 8.74
CA ARG A 385 17.15 26.23 7.99
C ARG A 385 18.37 25.67 8.70
N SER A 386 19.12 24.87 7.96
CA SER A 386 20.48 24.47 8.32
C SER A 386 21.51 25.35 7.60
N THR A 387 22.51 25.86 8.32
CA THR A 387 23.56 26.76 7.81
C THR A 387 24.94 26.34 8.31
N ILE A 388 25.95 26.40 7.43
CA ILE A 388 27.35 26.21 7.80
C ILE A 388 27.84 27.41 8.62
N LEU A 389 28.36 27.18 9.83
CA LEU A 389 28.81 28.27 10.69
C LEU A 389 30.25 28.70 10.42
N GLN A 390 31.14 27.77 10.11
CA GLN A 390 32.54 28.09 9.85
C GLN A 390 32.70 28.64 8.42
N LYS A 391 33.20 29.88 8.32
CA LYS A 391 33.25 30.60 7.04
C LYS A 391 34.24 30.01 6.04
N ASP A 392 35.28 29.35 6.53
CA ASP A 392 36.32 28.69 5.76
C ASP A 392 35.91 27.29 5.29
N GLU A 393 34.80 26.74 5.80
CA GLU A 393 34.24 25.46 5.36
C GLU A 393 33.26 25.68 4.18
N PRO A 394 33.62 25.23 2.96
CA PRO A 394 32.82 25.57 1.79
C PRO A 394 31.56 24.71 1.62
N TYR A 395 31.54 23.48 2.15
CA TYR A 395 30.60 22.41 1.81
C TYR A 395 29.98 21.76 3.06
N PHE A 396 28.70 21.37 2.99
CA PHE A 396 27.98 20.69 4.08
C PHE A 396 28.53 19.29 4.36
N PHE A 397 28.89 18.52 3.32
CA PHE A 397 29.41 17.15 3.53
C PHE A 397 30.70 17.11 4.37
N ALA A 398 31.43 18.24 4.46
CA ALA A 398 32.67 18.37 5.21
C ALA A 398 32.59 19.40 6.35
N ALA A 399 31.45 20.09 6.53
CA ALA A 399 31.28 21.07 7.59
C ALA A 399 31.52 20.41 8.95
N THR A 400 32.05 21.13 9.93
CA THR A 400 32.19 20.63 11.31
C THR A 400 30.98 21.03 12.15
N VAL A 401 30.57 22.29 12.05
CA VAL A 401 29.45 22.86 12.83
C VAL A 401 28.35 23.35 11.90
N ILE A 402 27.14 22.82 12.11
CA ILE A 402 25.91 23.23 11.43
C ILE A 402 24.98 23.84 12.47
N LYS A 403 24.46 25.02 12.18
CA LYS A 403 23.37 25.62 12.95
C LYS A 403 22.06 25.29 12.27
N ASP A 404 21.09 24.86 13.06
CA ASP A 404 19.74 24.56 12.59
C ASP A 404 18.73 25.40 13.38
N GLU A 405 17.84 26.11 12.68
CA GLU A 405 16.90 27.04 13.31
C GLU A 405 15.57 27.18 12.53
N PRO A 406 14.43 27.42 13.22
CA PRO A 406 13.17 27.72 12.55
C PRO A 406 13.26 29.07 11.82
N VAL A 407 12.63 29.16 10.65
CA VAL A 407 12.55 30.37 9.83
C VAL A 407 11.13 30.87 9.69
N ILE A 408 10.20 29.95 9.44
CA ILE A 408 8.76 30.19 9.35
C ILE A 408 8.11 29.10 10.20
N ASP A 409 7.65 29.50 11.37
CA ASP A 409 6.96 28.68 12.35
C ASP A 409 5.68 29.38 12.82
N GLY A 410 4.68 28.60 13.20
CA GLY A 410 3.39 29.17 13.60
C GLY A 410 2.35 28.13 13.98
N PRO A 411 1.11 28.57 14.31
CA PRO A 411 0.01 27.66 14.60
C PRO A 411 -0.52 26.94 13.35
N GLU A 412 -0.31 27.52 12.17
CA GLU A 412 -0.66 26.95 10.88
C GLU A 412 0.50 26.11 10.34
N GLU A 413 0.21 25.04 9.60
CA GLU A 413 1.24 24.17 9.05
C GLU A 413 1.92 24.82 7.83
N GLN A 414 3.25 24.80 7.77
CA GLN A 414 4.10 25.49 6.78
C GLN A 414 4.97 24.49 5.99
N PHE A 415 4.87 24.48 4.66
CA PHE A 415 5.43 23.42 3.81
C PHE A 415 6.08 23.96 2.52
N GLN A 416 6.77 23.05 1.82
CA GLN A 416 7.28 23.24 0.45
C GLN A 416 8.10 24.53 0.26
N PRO A 417 9.07 24.86 1.14
CA PRO A 417 9.75 26.14 1.06
C PRO A 417 10.64 26.25 -0.18
N LEU A 418 10.60 27.38 -0.87
CA LEU A 418 11.43 27.67 -2.06
C LEU A 418 12.01 29.08 -2.03
N TYR A 419 13.35 29.17 -2.05
CA TYR A 419 14.05 30.45 -2.12
C TYR A 419 13.78 31.19 -3.43
N SER A 420 13.62 32.51 -3.34
CA SER A 420 13.76 33.38 -4.50
C SER A 420 15.21 33.29 -5.05
N PRO A 421 15.42 33.37 -6.37
CA PRO A 421 16.76 33.34 -6.96
C PRO A 421 17.74 34.39 -6.41
N ASP A 422 17.24 35.54 -5.94
CA ASP A 422 18.03 36.58 -5.29
C ASP A 422 18.30 36.34 -3.79
N GLY A 423 17.71 35.29 -3.21
CA GLY A 423 17.90 34.83 -1.84
C GLY A 423 17.23 35.70 -0.76
N LYS A 424 16.36 36.64 -1.12
CA LYS A 424 15.73 37.57 -0.16
C LYS A 424 14.38 37.10 0.37
N GLU A 425 13.71 36.20 -0.35
CA GLU A 425 12.35 35.76 -0.05
C GLU A 425 12.21 34.25 -0.15
N ILE A 426 11.17 33.71 0.49
CA ILE A 426 10.82 32.29 0.49
C ILE A 426 9.35 32.19 0.11
N ALA A 427 9.04 31.50 -1.00
CA ALA A 427 7.68 31.07 -1.29
C ALA A 427 7.43 29.76 -0.57
N TYR A 428 6.22 29.56 -0.05
CA TYR A 428 5.88 28.38 0.73
C TYR A 428 4.36 28.17 0.73
N VAL A 429 3.93 26.96 1.11
CA VAL A 429 2.51 26.62 1.24
C VAL A 429 2.12 26.63 2.72
N GLU A 430 1.01 27.26 3.05
CA GLU A 430 0.37 27.17 4.37
C GLU A 430 -0.87 26.28 4.29
N ASN A 431 -1.07 25.41 5.28
CA ASN A 431 -2.20 24.48 5.39
C ASN A 431 -2.51 23.73 4.10
N ARG A 432 -1.45 23.37 3.34
CA ARG A 432 -1.47 22.65 2.06
C ARG A 432 -2.20 23.34 0.90
N ASN A 433 -2.96 24.42 1.13
CA ASN A 433 -3.86 25.00 0.13
C ASN A 433 -3.64 26.51 -0.12
N ILE A 434 -2.68 27.15 0.56
CA ILE A 434 -2.45 28.61 0.47
C ILE A 434 -1.00 28.89 0.08
N LEU A 435 -0.75 29.47 -1.11
CA LEU A 435 0.60 29.91 -1.50
C LEU A 435 0.91 31.27 -0.90
N LYS A 436 2.01 31.36 -0.17
CA LYS A 436 2.50 32.59 0.45
C LYS A 436 3.95 32.90 0.08
N VAL A 437 4.34 34.15 0.26
CA VAL A 437 5.73 34.61 0.17
C VAL A 437 6.13 35.32 1.46
N TYR A 438 7.20 34.84 2.06
CA TYR A 438 7.85 35.40 3.24
C TYR A 438 9.10 36.19 2.86
N ASN A 439 9.17 37.44 3.32
CA ASN A 439 10.36 38.28 3.17
C ASN A 439 11.31 38.07 4.36
N ILE A 440 12.53 37.59 4.09
CA ILE A 440 13.46 37.13 5.15
C ILE A 440 13.91 38.29 6.05
N ALA A 441 14.16 39.47 5.47
CA ALA A 441 14.68 40.61 6.22
C ALA A 441 13.62 41.28 7.11
N SER A 442 12.43 41.51 6.55
CA SER A 442 11.34 42.18 7.28
C SER A 442 10.47 41.24 8.11
N LYS A 443 10.60 39.93 7.90
CA LYS A 443 9.77 38.86 8.50
C LYS A 443 8.27 39.00 8.20
N LYS A 444 7.93 39.62 7.07
CA LYS A 444 6.53 39.80 6.65
C LYS A 444 6.16 38.80 5.58
N THR A 445 4.91 38.31 5.67
CA THR A 445 4.32 37.39 4.71
C THR A 445 3.22 38.05 3.90
N ARG A 446 3.03 37.62 2.65
CA ARG A 446 1.89 37.96 1.80
C ARG A 446 1.33 36.71 1.11
N THR A 447 0.02 36.67 0.92
CA THR A 447 -0.68 35.58 0.21
C THR A 447 -0.71 35.87 -1.28
N LEU A 448 -0.37 34.86 -2.09
CA LEU A 448 -0.46 34.92 -3.55
C LEU A 448 -1.61 34.08 -4.10
N LEU A 449 -1.79 32.87 -3.56
CA LEU A 449 -2.89 31.97 -3.91
C LEU A 449 -3.71 31.71 -2.63
N PRO A 450 -4.97 32.17 -2.53
CA PRO A 450 -5.78 31.96 -1.35
C PRO A 450 -6.32 30.53 -1.25
N GLU A 451 -6.89 30.20 -0.09
CA GLU A 451 -7.60 28.95 0.17
C GLU A 451 -8.77 28.71 -0.81
N GLY A 452 -9.12 27.44 -1.05
CA GLY A 452 -10.24 27.03 -1.92
C GLY A 452 -9.91 27.05 -3.41
N ARG A 453 -8.69 27.47 -3.78
CA ARG A 453 -8.16 27.41 -5.15
C ARG A 453 -7.70 25.99 -5.49
N ASN A 454 -6.94 25.39 -4.57
CA ASN A 454 -6.41 24.04 -4.65
C ASN A 454 -6.92 23.19 -3.49
N HIS A 455 -7.05 21.89 -3.75
CA HIS A 455 -7.31 20.84 -2.78
C HIS A 455 -6.16 19.84 -2.82
N SER A 456 -5.33 19.87 -1.78
CA SER A 456 -4.24 18.90 -1.62
C SER A 456 -4.78 17.53 -1.17
N TYR A 457 -4.45 16.50 -1.95
CA TYR A 457 -4.70 15.10 -1.68
C TYR A 457 -3.56 14.45 -0.88
N SER A 458 -2.31 14.88 -1.10
CA SER A 458 -1.13 14.38 -0.36
C SER A 458 -0.11 15.48 -0.10
N ASP A 459 0.71 15.35 0.93
CA ASP A 459 1.70 16.39 1.26
C ASP A 459 2.74 16.51 0.13
N GLY A 460 2.87 17.68 -0.50
CA GLY A 460 3.82 17.87 -1.62
C GLY A 460 3.22 17.80 -3.03
N ASP A 461 1.90 17.75 -3.18
CA ASP A 461 1.24 17.32 -4.42
C ASP A 461 0.93 18.40 -5.46
N TRP A 462 1.28 19.65 -5.19
CA TRP A 462 1.20 20.73 -6.19
C TRP A 462 2.43 21.63 -6.10
N SER A 463 2.79 22.23 -7.22
CA SER A 463 4.10 22.85 -7.41
C SER A 463 4.04 24.35 -7.67
N PHE A 464 5.17 25.02 -7.40
CA PHE A 464 5.40 26.41 -7.78
C PHE A 464 6.90 26.69 -7.98
N GLN A 465 7.22 27.65 -8.84
CA GLN A 465 8.59 28.02 -9.18
C GLN A 465 8.76 29.51 -9.42
N TRP A 466 9.81 30.08 -8.84
CA TRP A 466 10.20 31.46 -9.06
C TRP A 466 10.73 31.69 -10.46
N SER A 467 10.38 32.82 -11.06
CA SER A 467 11.07 33.32 -12.24
C SER A 467 12.53 33.65 -11.89
N PRO A 468 13.49 33.53 -12.84
CA PRO A 468 14.90 33.79 -12.58
C PRO A 468 15.24 35.19 -12.06
N ASP A 469 14.35 36.17 -12.28
CA ASP A 469 14.48 37.55 -11.78
C ASP A 469 13.76 37.80 -10.44
N SER A 470 13.19 36.76 -9.83
CA SER A 470 12.44 36.81 -8.55
C SER A 470 11.16 37.65 -8.57
N LYS A 471 10.61 38.01 -9.74
CA LYS A 471 9.43 38.88 -9.84
C LYS A 471 8.11 38.15 -10.08
N TRP A 472 8.15 36.90 -10.50
CA TRP A 472 6.97 36.11 -10.83
C TRP A 472 7.07 34.71 -10.23
N LEU A 473 5.93 34.08 -10.02
CA LEU A 473 5.79 32.67 -9.71
C LEU A 473 4.88 32.03 -10.76
N ILE A 474 5.25 30.86 -11.25
CA ILE A 474 4.29 29.93 -11.84
C ILE A 474 3.89 28.92 -10.77
N THR A 475 2.62 28.52 -10.75
CA THR A 475 2.09 27.56 -9.79
C THR A 475 0.91 26.79 -10.36
N ASP A 476 0.74 25.56 -9.90
CA ASP A 476 -0.45 24.76 -10.16
C ASP A 476 -1.68 25.37 -9.50
N ASP A 477 -2.77 25.47 -10.24
CA ASP A 477 -4.04 26.04 -9.80
C ASP A 477 -5.24 25.28 -10.37
N GLN A 478 -5.98 24.62 -9.49
CA GLN A 478 -7.19 23.90 -9.82
C GLN A 478 -8.40 24.82 -9.98
N ASN A 479 -8.29 26.08 -9.55
CA ASN A 479 -9.35 27.07 -9.63
C ASN A 479 -10.71 26.58 -9.05
N GLY A 480 -10.65 25.81 -7.96
CA GLY A 480 -11.81 25.24 -7.28
C GLY A 480 -12.34 23.91 -7.87
N HIS A 481 -11.67 23.34 -8.87
CA HIS A 481 -11.92 21.99 -9.35
C HIS A 481 -11.10 20.95 -8.54
N MET A 482 -11.45 19.67 -8.60
CA MET A 482 -10.75 18.61 -7.85
C MET A 482 -9.61 17.93 -8.65
N PHE A 483 -9.81 17.73 -9.95
CA PHE A 483 -8.88 16.93 -10.80
C PHE A 483 -8.35 17.68 -12.02
N MET A 484 -8.84 18.89 -12.27
CA MET A 484 -8.35 19.75 -13.35
C MET A 484 -7.41 20.79 -12.77
N THR A 485 -6.18 20.84 -13.28
CA THR A 485 -5.14 21.78 -12.84
C THR A 485 -4.68 22.62 -14.04
N HIS A 486 -4.45 23.91 -13.82
CA HIS A 486 -3.88 24.84 -14.79
C HIS A 486 -2.61 25.47 -14.22
N THR A 487 -1.77 26.04 -15.08
CA THR A 487 -0.60 26.81 -14.63
C THR A 487 -0.97 28.28 -14.49
N ALA A 488 -1.07 28.75 -13.24
CA ALA A 488 -1.22 30.16 -12.91
C ALA A 488 0.15 30.85 -12.88
N MET A 489 0.20 32.09 -13.39
CA MET A 489 1.33 33.00 -13.31
C MET A 489 0.94 34.22 -12.49
N ILE A 490 1.70 34.50 -11.44
CA ILE A 490 1.36 35.50 -10.41
C ILE A 490 2.59 36.38 -10.17
N LYS A 491 2.41 37.69 -10.01
CA LYS A 491 3.49 38.57 -9.56
C LYS A 491 3.86 38.23 -8.13
N ALA A 492 5.14 38.07 -7.85
CA ALA A 492 5.61 37.69 -6.53
C ALA A 492 5.32 38.75 -5.47
N ASP A 493 5.12 40.02 -5.83
CA ASP A 493 4.72 41.08 -4.89
C ASP A 493 3.23 41.02 -4.49
N GLY A 494 2.44 40.13 -5.10
CA GLY A 494 1.00 40.00 -4.88
C GLY A 494 0.13 41.03 -5.61
N SER A 495 0.73 41.87 -6.45
CA SER A 495 0.00 42.86 -7.25
C SER A 495 -0.57 42.28 -8.55
N GLY A 496 -1.62 42.89 -9.07
CA GLY A 496 -2.22 42.49 -10.35
C GLY A 496 -3.19 41.32 -10.26
N LYS A 497 -3.56 40.76 -11.41
CA LYS A 497 -4.46 39.61 -11.54
C LYS A 497 -3.66 38.34 -11.82
N ILE A 498 -4.19 37.21 -11.39
CA ILE A 498 -3.69 35.90 -11.76
C ILE A 498 -3.88 35.72 -13.27
N PHE A 499 -2.81 35.32 -13.95
CA PHE A 499 -2.80 35.12 -15.40
C PHE A 499 -2.55 33.65 -15.72
N TYR A 500 -3.16 33.14 -16.79
CA TYR A 500 -2.99 31.76 -17.24
C TYR A 500 -2.35 31.77 -18.62
N PRO A 501 -1.02 31.56 -18.74
CA PRO A 501 -0.32 31.55 -20.03
C PRO A 501 -0.90 30.57 -21.05
N VAL A 502 -1.42 29.46 -20.53
CA VAL A 502 -2.14 28.42 -21.25
C VAL A 502 -3.37 28.09 -20.42
N ASN A 503 -4.51 27.95 -21.09
CA ASN A 503 -5.79 27.65 -20.44
C ASN A 503 -6.53 26.63 -21.29
N SER A 504 -6.09 25.38 -21.26
CA SER A 504 -6.61 24.32 -22.13
C SER A 504 -7.46 23.31 -21.35
N GLY A 505 -8.43 22.69 -22.05
CA GLY A 505 -9.25 21.62 -21.47
C GLY A 505 -8.49 20.31 -21.19
N PHE A 506 -7.19 20.24 -21.47
CA PHE A 506 -6.33 19.09 -21.13
C PHE A 506 -5.61 19.26 -19.79
N GLY A 507 -5.73 20.44 -19.17
CA GLY A 507 -4.95 20.82 -18.00
C GLY A 507 -3.46 21.04 -18.32
N GLU A 508 -2.78 21.63 -17.36
CA GLU A 508 -1.34 21.91 -17.42
C GLU A 508 -0.69 21.51 -16.09
N GLY A 509 0.41 20.75 -16.18
CA GLY A 509 1.15 20.27 -15.01
C GLY A 509 2.65 20.16 -15.28
N GLY A 510 3.43 20.04 -14.19
CA GLY A 510 4.88 19.90 -14.26
C GLY A 510 5.59 21.11 -14.86
N SER A 511 5.03 22.31 -14.69
CA SER A 511 5.48 23.49 -15.43
C SER A 511 6.85 23.99 -14.95
N LYS A 512 7.72 24.39 -15.89
CA LYS A 512 9.08 24.89 -15.57
C LYS A 512 9.43 26.15 -16.35
N TRP A 513 10.18 27.05 -15.73
CA TRP A 513 10.81 28.19 -16.42
C TRP A 513 11.95 27.74 -17.33
N ALA A 514 12.06 28.35 -18.51
CA ALA A 514 13.15 28.15 -19.46
C ALA A 514 13.61 29.49 -20.05
N LEU A 515 14.74 29.49 -20.76
CA LEU A 515 15.31 30.67 -21.43
C LEU A 515 15.42 31.90 -20.51
N ASN A 516 15.88 31.68 -19.28
CA ASN A 516 16.03 32.71 -18.26
C ASN A 516 14.74 33.52 -18.01
N GLY A 517 13.58 32.83 -17.99
CA GLY A 517 12.26 33.40 -17.71
C GLY A 517 11.46 33.75 -18.96
N LYS A 518 12.08 33.77 -20.15
CA LYS A 518 11.42 34.13 -21.41
C LYS A 518 10.45 33.07 -21.94
N MET A 519 10.44 31.89 -21.33
CA MET A 519 9.63 30.76 -21.77
C MET A 519 9.14 29.97 -20.56
N MET A 520 7.93 29.44 -20.66
CA MET A 520 7.39 28.44 -19.75
C MET A 520 7.19 27.13 -20.52
N THR A 521 7.49 26.01 -19.88
CA THR A 521 7.22 24.66 -20.41
C THR A 521 6.19 23.95 -19.54
N TRP A 522 5.47 22.97 -20.09
CA TRP A 522 4.51 22.13 -19.36
C TRP A 522 4.29 20.78 -20.05
N LEU A 523 3.73 19.82 -19.32
CA LEU A 523 3.28 18.53 -19.86
C LEU A 523 1.82 18.59 -20.30
N SER A 524 1.50 18.00 -21.45
CA SER A 524 0.10 17.86 -21.89
C SER A 524 -0.14 16.58 -22.68
N SER A 525 -1.28 15.93 -22.41
CA SER A 525 -1.76 14.74 -23.13
C SER A 525 -2.53 15.06 -24.42
N ARG A 526 -2.56 16.34 -24.84
CA ARG A 526 -3.33 16.81 -26.01
C ARG A 526 -3.14 15.98 -27.27
N ASN A 527 -1.91 15.56 -27.54
CA ASN A 527 -1.53 14.82 -28.74
C ASN A 527 -1.14 13.36 -28.47
N GLY A 528 -1.16 12.92 -27.21
CA GLY A 528 -0.72 11.59 -26.82
C GLY A 528 -1.82 10.54 -26.95
N LEU A 529 -1.39 9.28 -27.03
CA LEU A 529 -2.29 8.14 -26.94
C LEU A 529 -2.94 8.11 -25.55
N LYS A 530 -4.24 7.89 -25.53
CA LYS A 530 -5.02 7.75 -24.30
C LYS A 530 -5.29 6.28 -24.02
N SER A 531 -5.40 5.98 -22.73
CA SER A 531 -5.93 4.72 -22.27
C SER A 531 -7.39 4.52 -22.69
N LEU A 532 -7.85 3.26 -22.63
CA LEU A 532 -9.23 2.93 -22.97
C LEU A 532 -10.18 3.42 -21.86
N ALA A 533 -9.78 3.21 -20.60
CA ALA A 533 -10.42 3.81 -19.44
C ALA A 533 -9.87 5.22 -19.19
N THR A 534 -10.73 6.11 -18.71
CA THR A 534 -10.37 7.48 -18.35
C THR A 534 -9.36 7.57 -17.21
N SER A 535 -9.32 6.59 -16.32
CA SER A 535 -8.37 6.53 -15.21
C SER A 535 -7.00 5.94 -15.58
N GLY A 536 -6.83 5.44 -16.80
CA GLY A 536 -5.55 4.94 -17.29
C GLY A 536 -4.56 6.04 -17.66
N ASN A 537 -3.29 5.66 -17.76
CA ASN A 537 -2.22 6.58 -18.16
C ASN A 537 -2.46 7.10 -19.59
N ALA A 538 -2.08 8.36 -19.83
CA ALA A 538 -1.98 8.93 -21.16
C ALA A 538 -0.51 9.22 -21.46
N GLU A 539 -0.13 9.06 -22.72
CA GLU A 539 1.13 9.63 -23.18
C GLU A 539 1.02 11.16 -23.19
N VAL A 540 2.13 11.81 -22.86
CA VAL A 540 2.22 13.27 -22.81
C VAL A 540 3.36 13.75 -23.70
N ASP A 541 3.27 15.02 -24.06
CA ASP A 541 4.31 15.78 -24.73
C ASP A 541 4.74 16.94 -23.84
N ILE A 542 5.98 17.40 -24.03
CA ILE A 542 6.48 18.61 -23.39
C ILE A 542 6.28 19.77 -24.37
N TYR A 543 5.55 20.79 -23.94
CA TYR A 543 5.29 22.00 -24.71
C TYR A 543 6.04 23.19 -24.12
N GLY A 544 6.12 24.25 -24.92
CA GLY A 544 6.70 25.53 -24.55
C GLY A 544 5.83 26.69 -25.02
N VAL A 545 5.75 27.76 -24.22
CA VAL A 545 5.13 29.04 -24.58
C VAL A 545 6.12 30.16 -24.30
N PHE A 546 6.30 31.06 -25.27
CA PHE A 546 7.27 32.15 -25.18
C PHE A 546 6.59 33.45 -24.75
N PHE A 547 7.22 34.14 -23.81
CA PHE A 547 6.86 35.47 -23.32
C PHE A 547 7.70 36.59 -23.93
N ASP A 548 8.53 36.26 -24.93
CA ASP A 548 9.44 37.18 -25.61
C ASP A 548 9.43 36.82 -27.11
N GLN A 549 8.98 37.77 -27.94
CA GLN A 549 8.85 37.53 -29.39
C GLN A 549 10.21 37.21 -30.04
N GLU A 550 11.28 37.91 -29.65
CA GLU A 550 12.62 37.66 -30.21
C GLU A 550 13.12 36.24 -29.88
N ALA A 551 12.92 35.78 -28.65
CA ALA A 551 13.26 34.41 -28.27
C ALA A 551 12.46 33.37 -29.08
N TYR A 552 11.17 33.62 -29.31
CA TYR A 552 10.33 32.76 -30.16
C TYR A 552 10.84 32.72 -31.61
N ASP A 553 11.14 33.89 -32.20
CA ASP A 553 11.63 33.98 -33.57
C ASP A 553 12.95 33.23 -33.72
N ARG A 554 13.89 33.40 -32.77
CA ARG A 554 15.19 32.69 -32.75
C ARG A 554 15.05 31.19 -32.56
N ALA A 555 14.08 30.73 -31.75
CA ALA A 555 13.83 29.31 -31.55
C ALA A 555 13.32 28.62 -32.83
N ASN A 556 12.54 29.34 -33.64
CA ASN A 556 11.96 28.85 -34.89
C ASN A 556 12.85 29.03 -36.13
N MET A 557 14.04 29.61 -36.01
CA MET A 557 14.98 29.70 -37.13
C MET A 557 15.44 28.31 -37.57
N SER A 558 15.63 28.14 -38.88
CA SER A 558 16.30 26.95 -39.40
C SER A 558 17.72 26.84 -38.82
N LYS A 559 18.30 25.63 -38.87
CA LYS A 559 19.68 25.40 -38.41
C LYS A 559 20.67 26.34 -39.11
N ASP A 560 20.49 26.56 -40.41
CA ASP A 560 21.38 27.38 -41.22
C ASP A 560 21.19 28.87 -40.94
N ASP A 561 19.94 29.35 -40.84
CA ASP A 561 19.66 30.75 -40.49
C ASP A 561 20.17 31.11 -39.09
N PHE A 562 20.01 30.19 -38.14
CA PHE A 562 20.51 30.37 -36.77
C PHE A 562 22.04 30.37 -36.72
N ALA A 563 22.70 29.53 -37.53
CA ALA A 563 24.16 29.53 -37.64
C ALA A 563 24.69 30.85 -38.24
N LEU A 564 24.04 31.36 -39.29
CA LEU A 564 24.35 32.65 -39.90
C LEU A 564 24.13 33.81 -38.91
N LEU A 565 23.03 33.78 -38.14
CA LEU A 565 22.77 34.76 -37.09
C LEU A 565 23.89 34.75 -36.04
N LYS A 566 24.28 33.57 -35.54
CA LYS A 566 25.38 33.45 -34.57
C LYS A 566 26.69 33.97 -35.12
N GLU A 567 27.03 33.64 -36.37
CA GLU A 567 28.25 34.16 -37.00
C GLU A 567 28.23 35.69 -37.09
N ARG A 568 27.07 36.28 -37.44
CA ARG A 568 26.89 37.73 -37.46
C ARG A 568 27.07 38.35 -36.08
N GLU A 569 26.44 37.78 -35.05
CA GLU A 569 26.57 38.24 -33.66
C GLU A 569 28.00 38.12 -33.14
N GLU A 570 28.72 37.04 -33.48
CA GLU A 570 30.13 36.88 -33.11
C GLU A 570 31.03 37.91 -33.80
N ARG A 571 30.77 38.23 -35.08
CA ARG A 571 31.47 39.29 -35.82
C ARG A 571 31.19 40.66 -35.19
N GLU A 572 29.93 40.99 -34.92
CA GLU A 572 29.51 42.23 -34.26
C GLU A 572 30.13 42.37 -32.86
N GLN A 573 30.19 41.29 -32.07
CA GLN A 573 30.84 41.29 -30.75
C GLN A 573 32.36 41.45 -30.84
N LYS A 574 33.00 40.84 -31.84
CA LYS A 574 34.44 41.00 -32.10
C LYS A 574 34.75 42.44 -32.52
N GLU A 575 33.93 43.04 -33.38
CA GLU A 575 34.02 44.45 -33.80
C GLU A 575 33.77 45.45 -32.64
N GLN A 576 32.82 45.14 -31.74
CA GLN A 576 32.60 45.91 -30.52
C GLN A 576 33.74 45.79 -29.50
N LYS A 577 34.45 44.65 -29.45
CA LYS A 577 35.67 44.48 -28.63
C LYS A 577 36.85 45.26 -29.20
N THR A 578 37.08 45.24 -30.52
CA THR A 578 38.15 46.03 -31.16
C THR A 578 37.92 47.54 -31.11
N THR A 579 36.67 48.02 -31.10
CA THR A 579 36.35 49.44 -30.89
C THR A 579 36.46 49.90 -29.43
N LYS A 580 36.32 49.00 -28.44
CA LYS A 580 36.60 49.30 -27.03
C LYS A 580 38.10 49.35 -26.71
N ASP A 581 38.93 48.55 -27.37
CA ASP A 581 40.40 48.58 -27.19
C ASP A 581 41.07 49.81 -27.84
N SER A 582 40.38 50.52 -28.75
CA SER A 582 40.89 51.74 -29.39
C SER A 582 40.41 53.05 -28.72
N ALA A 583 39.69 52.97 -27.59
CA ALA A 583 39.22 54.13 -26.82
C ALA A 583 39.79 54.18 -25.39
N ALA A 584 41.11 54.02 -25.24
CA ALA A 584 41.81 54.06 -23.96
C ALA A 584 42.63 55.34 -23.72
N VAL A 585 42.09 56.56 -23.92
CA VAL A 585 42.63 57.78 -23.27
C VAL A 585 41.52 58.85 -23.05
N LYS A 586 40.87 58.82 -21.88
CA LYS A 586 40.62 59.98 -20.99
C LYS A 586 39.69 59.59 -19.83
N LYS A 587 40.24 59.67 -18.61
CA LYS A 587 39.51 59.52 -17.34
C LYS A 587 38.43 60.61 -17.20
N THR A 588 37.16 60.20 -17.13
CA THR A 588 36.17 60.80 -16.22
C THR A 588 35.11 59.76 -15.88
N LYS A 589 34.76 59.63 -14.60
CA LYS A 589 33.68 58.77 -14.09
C LYS A 589 32.38 59.03 -14.87
N ILE A 590 31.95 58.05 -15.67
CA ILE A 590 30.56 57.89 -16.05
C ILE A 590 30.15 56.50 -15.56
N LYS A 591 29.24 56.48 -14.58
CA LYS A 591 28.47 55.29 -14.23
C LYS A 591 27.70 54.88 -15.48
N THR A 592 28.12 53.82 -16.15
CA THR A 592 27.24 53.09 -17.05
C THR A 592 26.41 52.13 -16.21
N ASP A 593 25.28 52.66 -15.72
CA ASP A 593 24.04 51.89 -15.60
C ASP A 593 23.69 51.36 -17.00
N THR A 594 24.25 50.21 -17.39
CA THR A 594 23.50 49.30 -18.26
C THR A 594 22.73 48.38 -17.33
N ALA A 595 21.65 48.93 -16.77
CA ALA A 595 20.57 48.11 -16.26
C ALA A 595 20.21 47.12 -17.38
N LYS A 596 20.47 45.82 -17.17
CA LYS A 596 19.83 44.78 -17.98
C LYS A 596 18.34 45.13 -17.99
N LYS A 597 17.78 45.46 -19.16
CA LYS A 597 16.37 45.78 -19.30
C LYS A 597 15.59 44.73 -18.54
N ALA A 598 14.79 45.16 -17.56
CA ALA A 598 14.04 44.23 -16.73
C ALA A 598 13.18 43.36 -17.65
N PHE A 599 13.18 42.05 -17.43
CA PHE A 599 12.31 41.14 -18.17
C PHE A 599 10.85 41.52 -17.86
N GLU A 600 10.13 41.92 -18.91
CA GLU A 600 8.70 42.16 -18.87
C GLU A 600 8.06 41.12 -19.79
N PRO A 601 7.31 40.16 -19.25
CA PRO A 601 6.62 39.16 -20.06
C PRO A 601 5.65 39.84 -21.02
N ASP A 602 5.75 39.52 -22.30
CA ASP A 602 4.75 39.86 -23.30
C ASP A 602 3.66 38.78 -23.31
N PHE A 603 2.42 39.16 -23.05
CA PHE A 603 1.27 38.24 -22.98
C PHE A 603 0.39 38.27 -24.25
N ASP A 604 0.76 39.08 -25.26
CA ASP A 604 -0.05 39.20 -26.48
C ASP A 604 0.17 37.97 -27.37
N ASN A 605 -0.90 37.47 -28.01
CA ASN A 605 -0.84 36.38 -29.00
C ASN A 605 -0.09 35.11 -28.54
N LEU A 606 -0.13 34.75 -27.25
CA LEU A 606 0.56 33.57 -26.74
C LEU A 606 0.18 32.27 -27.44
N ASP A 607 -1.07 32.14 -27.92
CA ASP A 607 -1.53 30.96 -28.69
C ASP A 607 -0.65 30.70 -29.93
N ASN A 608 -0.16 31.77 -30.58
CA ASN A 608 0.72 31.70 -31.76
C ASN A 608 2.20 31.53 -31.40
N ARG A 609 2.54 31.55 -30.11
CA ARG A 609 3.91 31.41 -29.58
C ARG A 609 4.08 30.14 -28.77
N ARG A 610 3.26 29.14 -29.04
CA ARG A 610 3.35 27.79 -28.47
C ARG A 610 4.09 26.86 -29.40
N VAL A 611 4.96 26.04 -28.84
CA VAL A 611 5.72 25.01 -29.56
C VAL A 611 5.61 23.67 -28.84
N LYS A 612 5.62 22.58 -29.61
CA LYS A 612 5.80 21.22 -29.09
C LYS A 612 7.30 20.89 -29.15
N LEU A 613 7.90 20.50 -28.02
CA LEU A 613 9.34 20.27 -27.91
C LEU A 613 9.73 18.81 -28.12
N THR A 614 8.87 17.88 -27.70
CA THR A 614 9.03 16.44 -27.97
C THR A 614 8.62 16.10 -29.41
N ILE A 615 9.25 15.09 -29.99
CA ILE A 615 8.89 14.64 -31.35
C ILE A 615 7.80 13.55 -31.36
N ASN A 616 7.65 12.84 -30.25
CA ASN A 616 6.64 11.82 -30.03
C ASN A 616 6.14 11.92 -28.59
N SER A 617 4.86 11.59 -28.41
CA SER A 617 4.28 11.45 -27.09
C SER A 617 4.86 10.20 -26.41
N SER A 618 4.98 10.23 -25.09
CA SER A 618 5.46 9.09 -24.30
C SER A 618 4.99 9.17 -22.85
N SER A 619 5.18 8.11 -22.07
CA SER A 619 5.03 8.18 -20.62
C SER A 619 6.26 8.87 -20.04
N ILE A 620 6.14 10.15 -19.70
CA ILE A 620 7.24 10.99 -19.20
C ILE A 620 7.11 11.16 -17.69
N SER A 621 8.16 10.86 -16.92
CA SER A 621 8.14 11.06 -15.46
C SER A 621 8.62 12.45 -15.04
N ASP A 622 9.69 12.96 -15.65
CA ASP A 622 10.21 14.32 -15.42
C ASP A 622 11.13 14.76 -16.58
N TYR A 623 11.43 16.06 -16.66
CA TYR A 623 12.24 16.65 -17.72
C TYR A 623 13.06 17.88 -17.28
N ALA A 624 14.12 18.21 -18.02
CA ALA A 624 14.96 19.39 -17.82
C ALA A 624 15.42 19.97 -19.17
N LEU A 625 15.58 21.30 -19.24
CA LEU A 625 16.19 21.97 -20.39
C LEU A 625 17.54 22.54 -20.02
N ASN A 626 18.49 22.51 -20.95
CA ASN A 626 19.74 23.26 -20.80
C ASN A 626 19.48 24.80 -20.78
N PRO A 627 20.42 25.63 -20.27
CA PRO A 627 20.14 27.05 -20.03
C PRO A 627 19.68 27.88 -21.24
N ASP A 628 20.12 27.50 -22.44
CA ASP A 628 19.72 28.14 -23.70
C ASP A 628 18.54 27.43 -24.41
N ALA A 629 17.92 26.45 -23.73
CA ALA A 629 16.81 25.62 -24.19
C ALA A 629 17.02 24.95 -25.56
N SER A 630 18.27 24.76 -25.99
CA SER A 630 18.60 24.04 -27.22
C SER A 630 18.49 22.53 -27.10
N LYS A 631 18.57 21.99 -25.88
CA LYS A 631 18.45 20.57 -25.56
C LYS A 631 17.40 20.35 -24.48
N LEU A 632 16.48 19.43 -24.76
CA LEU A 632 15.50 18.92 -23.82
C LEU A 632 15.91 17.51 -23.39
N TYR A 633 16.08 17.31 -22.09
CA TYR A 633 16.35 16.01 -21.46
C TYR A 633 15.09 15.53 -20.75
N TYR A 634 14.68 14.28 -20.93
CA TYR A 634 13.47 13.77 -20.30
C TYR A 634 13.54 12.27 -20.05
N LEU A 635 12.85 11.84 -19.01
CA LEU A 635 12.75 10.45 -18.62
C LEU A 635 11.48 9.88 -19.23
N ALA A 636 11.63 8.93 -20.17
CA ALA A 636 10.50 8.31 -20.85
C ALA A 636 10.56 6.78 -20.79
N SER A 637 9.40 6.17 -20.56
CA SER A 637 9.23 4.71 -20.59
C SER A 637 9.06 4.20 -22.02
N PHE A 638 9.76 3.11 -22.37
CA PHE A 638 9.65 2.46 -23.68
C PHE A 638 9.66 0.92 -23.59
N GLU A 639 10.41 0.34 -22.65
CA GLU A 639 10.48 -1.10 -22.37
C GLU A 639 10.36 -1.39 -20.86
N ASN A 640 11.37 -2.01 -20.24
CA ASN A 640 11.42 -2.39 -18.83
C ASN A 640 11.87 -1.22 -17.94
N GLY A 641 11.09 -0.13 -17.94
CA GLY A 641 11.34 1.07 -17.16
C GLY A 641 11.63 2.30 -18.02
N TYR A 642 12.16 3.33 -17.37
CA TYR A 642 12.45 4.61 -18.02
C TYR A 642 13.90 4.65 -18.49
N ASP A 643 14.13 5.37 -19.58
CA ASP A 643 15.45 5.77 -20.06
C ASP A 643 15.55 7.29 -20.11
N LEU A 644 16.78 7.82 -20.12
CA LEU A 644 17.02 9.25 -20.29
C LEU A 644 17.19 9.55 -21.78
N TRP A 645 16.29 10.38 -22.32
CA TRP A 645 16.29 10.84 -23.69
C TRP A 645 16.78 12.28 -23.79
N VAL A 646 17.31 12.63 -24.97
CA VAL A 646 17.64 14.01 -25.33
C VAL A 646 17.08 14.35 -26.71
N THR A 647 16.44 15.51 -26.82
CA THR A 647 15.96 16.10 -28.06
C THR A 647 16.64 17.45 -28.29
N ASP A 648 17.16 17.67 -29.50
CA ASP A 648 17.49 19.03 -29.96
C ASP A 648 16.21 19.78 -30.30
N THR A 649 15.94 20.89 -29.63
CA THR A 649 14.66 21.59 -29.76
C THR A 649 14.48 22.32 -31.09
N ARG A 650 15.56 22.50 -31.87
CA ARG A 650 15.53 23.16 -33.18
C ARG A 650 15.55 22.16 -34.33
N THR A 651 16.43 21.15 -34.26
CA THR A 651 16.52 20.14 -35.33
C THR A 651 15.54 18.99 -35.15
N HIS A 652 14.96 18.85 -33.95
CA HIS A 652 14.11 17.72 -33.56
C HIS A 652 14.83 16.36 -33.62
N GLU A 653 16.17 16.36 -33.66
CA GLU A 653 16.93 15.12 -33.53
C GLU A 653 16.80 14.59 -32.11
N THR A 654 16.28 13.37 -31.96
CA THR A 654 16.12 12.69 -30.66
C THR A 654 16.99 11.44 -30.58
N LYS A 655 17.52 11.15 -29.39
CA LYS A 655 18.19 9.88 -29.10
C LYS A 655 18.07 9.51 -27.62
N ILE A 656 18.21 8.21 -27.32
CA ILE A 656 18.48 7.75 -25.96
C ILE A 656 19.88 8.24 -25.58
N LEU A 657 19.95 9.06 -24.53
CA LEU A 657 21.21 9.53 -23.97
C LEU A 657 21.82 8.46 -23.03
N ALA A 658 21.00 7.87 -22.16
CA ALA A 658 21.43 6.84 -21.24
C ALA A 658 20.33 5.81 -20.97
N LYS A 659 20.72 4.52 -20.97
CA LYS A 659 19.86 3.42 -20.53
C LYS A 659 19.84 3.35 -19.01
N MET A 660 18.66 3.42 -18.40
CA MET A 660 18.52 3.44 -16.94
C MET A 660 17.86 2.17 -16.40
N GLY A 661 16.89 1.61 -17.13
CA GLY A 661 16.26 0.31 -16.84
C GLY A 661 15.54 0.21 -15.48
N GLY A 662 15.26 1.34 -14.84
CA GLY A 662 14.64 1.42 -13.52
C GLY A 662 13.50 2.44 -13.48
N SER A 663 13.04 2.75 -12.27
CA SER A 663 11.99 3.77 -12.03
C SER A 663 12.64 5.02 -11.44
N PRO A 664 13.06 5.99 -12.28
CA PRO A 664 13.67 7.21 -11.82
C PRO A 664 12.62 8.14 -11.21
N SER A 665 13.00 8.82 -10.12
CA SER A 665 12.09 9.63 -9.30
C SER A 665 12.27 11.14 -9.48
N GLY A 666 13.18 11.60 -10.34
CA GLY A 666 13.39 13.02 -10.64
C GLY A 666 14.66 13.27 -11.47
N ILE A 667 14.72 14.45 -12.11
CA ILE A 667 15.90 14.93 -12.86
C ILE A 667 16.27 16.35 -12.45
N GLU A 668 17.52 16.55 -12.03
CA GLU A 668 18.08 17.88 -11.77
C GLU A 668 19.30 18.14 -12.62
N MET A 669 19.40 19.36 -13.15
CA MET A 669 20.52 19.76 -14.01
C MET A 669 21.39 20.81 -13.33
N SER A 670 22.70 20.68 -13.48
CA SER A 670 23.66 21.69 -13.04
C SER A 670 23.45 23.02 -13.77
N LYS A 671 23.77 24.15 -13.12
CA LYS A 671 23.59 25.49 -13.71
C LYS A 671 24.34 25.70 -15.02
N ASP A 672 25.45 25.00 -15.23
CA ASP A 672 26.23 25.06 -16.47
C ASP A 672 25.70 24.14 -17.58
N GLY A 673 24.65 23.36 -17.31
CA GLY A 673 23.99 22.47 -18.25
C GLY A 673 24.79 21.21 -18.61
N LYS A 674 25.86 20.88 -17.88
CA LYS A 674 26.77 19.78 -18.23
C LYS A 674 26.48 18.47 -17.50
N THR A 675 25.78 18.54 -16.38
CA THR A 675 25.56 17.39 -15.49
C THR A 675 24.09 17.26 -15.14
N LEU A 676 23.59 16.03 -15.19
CA LEU A 676 22.26 15.64 -14.73
C LEU A 676 22.40 14.70 -13.53
N ILE A 677 21.62 14.94 -12.48
CA ILE A 677 21.47 14.05 -11.34
C ILE A 677 20.08 13.42 -11.40
N LEU A 678 20.02 12.10 -11.24
CA LEU A 678 18.79 11.34 -11.29
C LEU A 678 18.67 10.42 -10.08
N GLY A 679 17.46 10.32 -9.53
CA GLY A 679 17.07 9.20 -8.69
C GLY A 679 16.84 7.96 -9.57
N ASN A 680 17.23 6.77 -9.11
CA ASN A 680 16.94 5.50 -9.78
C ASN A 680 16.83 4.38 -8.74
N ASN A 681 15.61 3.88 -8.49
CA ASN A 681 15.31 2.84 -7.49
C ASN A 681 15.90 3.18 -6.09
N GLY A 682 15.71 4.43 -5.64
CA GLY A 682 16.19 4.91 -4.35
C GLY A 682 17.71 5.18 -4.29
N ARG A 683 18.43 5.09 -5.41
CA ARG A 683 19.85 5.49 -5.52
C ARG A 683 20.00 6.76 -6.34
N LEU A 684 21.15 7.41 -6.26
CA LEU A 684 21.48 8.60 -7.04
C LEU A 684 22.53 8.25 -8.11
N VAL A 685 22.33 8.77 -9.32
CA VAL A 685 23.29 8.67 -10.42
C VAL A 685 23.54 10.02 -11.07
N LYS A 686 24.76 10.19 -11.56
CA LYS A 686 25.22 11.34 -12.33
C LYS A 686 25.32 10.94 -13.80
N VAL A 687 24.79 11.77 -14.69
CA VAL A 687 24.87 11.60 -16.14
C VAL A 687 25.50 12.84 -16.78
N GLU A 688 26.54 12.62 -17.59
CA GLU A 688 27.15 13.68 -18.39
C GLU A 688 26.21 14.06 -19.56
N ALA A 689 25.80 15.33 -19.63
CA ALA A 689 24.75 15.78 -20.56
C ALA A 689 25.18 15.74 -22.05
N GLU A 690 26.49 15.71 -22.31
CA GLU A 690 27.07 15.69 -23.66
C GLU A 690 27.07 14.28 -24.29
N ASN A 691 27.48 13.27 -23.52
CA ASN A 691 27.77 11.92 -24.03
C ASN A 691 26.93 10.81 -23.37
N GLY A 692 26.19 11.12 -22.29
CA GLY A 692 25.33 10.17 -21.60
C GLY A 692 26.03 9.20 -20.65
N LYS A 693 27.31 9.45 -20.32
CA LYS A 693 28.05 8.59 -19.39
C LYS A 693 27.41 8.62 -18.00
N VAL A 694 27.00 7.44 -17.54
CA VAL A 694 26.36 7.24 -16.23
C VAL A 694 27.42 6.84 -15.21
N THR A 695 27.41 7.51 -14.05
CA THR A 695 28.26 7.19 -12.90
C THR A 695 27.42 7.19 -11.63
N PRO A 696 27.52 6.17 -10.75
CA PRO A 696 26.84 6.20 -9.46
C PRO A 696 27.35 7.36 -8.59
N VAL A 697 26.44 8.04 -7.89
CA VAL A 697 26.82 8.93 -6.79
C VAL A 697 26.91 8.08 -5.53
N ALA A 698 28.11 7.93 -4.97
CA ALA A 698 28.29 7.16 -3.76
C ALA A 698 27.67 7.87 -2.54
N ILE A 699 27.02 7.10 -1.68
CA ILE A 699 26.46 7.55 -0.40
C ILE A 699 27.08 6.68 0.68
N ASN A 700 27.83 7.29 1.59
CA ASN A 700 28.55 6.61 2.66
C ASN A 700 28.21 7.28 4.00
N GLY A 701 26.96 7.15 4.42
CA GLY A 701 26.48 7.69 5.70
C GLY A 701 26.11 6.59 6.69
N ASP A 702 25.80 7.01 7.91
CA ASP A 702 25.13 6.19 8.91
C ASP A 702 24.06 7.03 9.63
N ILE A 703 23.03 6.34 10.11
CA ILE A 703 21.96 6.91 10.94
C ILE A 703 21.88 6.12 12.24
N THR A 704 21.55 6.81 13.33
CA THR A 704 21.23 6.18 14.62
C THR A 704 19.72 6.27 14.82
N ILE A 705 19.03 5.14 14.80
CA ILE A 705 17.57 5.06 14.89
C ILE A 705 17.17 4.78 16.34
N ASP A 706 16.38 5.68 16.90
CA ASP A 706 15.57 5.44 18.08
C ASP A 706 14.17 4.99 17.64
N ALA A 707 13.96 3.67 17.58
CA ALA A 707 12.73 3.09 17.07
C ALA A 707 11.50 3.43 17.94
N ALA A 708 11.68 3.73 19.23
CA ALA A 708 10.57 4.14 20.09
C ALA A 708 10.15 5.58 19.80
N ALA A 709 11.12 6.49 19.65
CA ALA A 709 10.84 7.86 19.25
C ALA A 709 10.24 7.94 17.83
N GLU A 710 10.74 7.13 16.90
CA GLU A 710 10.21 7.01 15.53
C GLU A 710 8.74 6.53 15.53
N ARG A 711 8.41 5.46 16.29
CA ARG A 711 7.02 5.00 16.43
C ARG A 711 6.12 6.04 17.07
N ASN A 712 6.61 6.76 18.09
CA ASN A 712 5.85 7.84 18.71
C ASN A 712 5.54 8.96 17.70
N PHE A 713 6.52 9.35 16.89
CA PHE A 713 6.30 10.30 15.80
C PHE A 713 5.27 9.79 14.78
N ILE A 714 5.41 8.55 14.30
CA ILE A 714 4.48 7.98 13.30
C ILE A 714 3.04 7.92 13.86
N PHE A 715 2.87 7.56 15.13
CA PHE A 715 1.56 7.57 15.80
C PHE A 715 0.94 8.97 15.83
N GLU A 716 1.72 9.97 16.27
CA GLU A 716 1.29 11.36 16.34
C GLU A 716 0.96 11.95 14.97
N HIS A 717 1.80 11.63 13.97
CA HIS A 717 1.58 11.98 12.57
C HIS A 717 0.29 11.39 12.04
N ALA A 718 0.09 10.07 12.17
CA ALA A 718 -1.13 9.41 11.72
C ALA A 718 -2.39 10.02 12.36
N TRP A 719 -2.36 10.27 13.67
CA TRP A 719 -3.47 10.89 14.38
C TRP A 719 -3.79 12.31 13.86
N ARG A 720 -2.77 13.15 13.66
CA ARG A 720 -2.93 14.52 13.17
C ARG A 720 -3.37 14.54 11.70
N GLN A 721 -2.77 13.73 10.83
CA GLN A 721 -3.15 13.68 9.42
C GLN A 721 -4.62 13.30 9.25
N VAL A 722 -5.12 12.33 10.00
CA VAL A 722 -6.56 12.02 10.02
C VAL A 722 -7.37 13.22 10.47
N LYS A 723 -6.95 13.90 11.55
CA LYS A 723 -7.64 15.08 12.07
C LYS A 723 -7.80 16.17 10.99
N GLU A 724 -6.76 16.39 10.18
CA GLU A 724 -6.74 17.46 9.19
C GLU A 724 -7.34 17.06 7.83
N LYS A 725 -7.42 15.77 7.51
CA LYS A 725 -7.74 15.29 6.13
C LYS A 725 -8.92 14.33 6.00
N PHE A 726 -9.45 13.82 7.11
CA PHE A 726 -10.59 12.90 7.06
C PHE A 726 -11.81 13.58 6.44
N TYR A 727 -12.55 12.86 5.58
CA TYR A 727 -13.61 13.46 4.75
C TYR A 727 -14.73 14.14 5.55
N ASP A 728 -15.02 13.65 6.77
CA ASP A 728 -15.96 14.30 7.69
C ASP A 728 -15.17 15.07 8.76
N PRO A 729 -15.18 16.41 8.75
CA PRO A 729 -14.46 17.19 9.75
C PRO A 729 -14.97 16.98 11.19
N LYS A 730 -16.13 16.32 11.37
CA LYS A 730 -16.65 15.92 12.69
C LYS A 730 -16.18 14.53 13.14
N MET A 731 -15.31 13.86 12.37
CA MET A 731 -14.77 12.53 12.66
C MET A 731 -15.86 11.46 12.85
N GLU A 732 -16.98 11.54 12.12
CA GLU A 732 -18.15 10.66 12.31
C GLU A 732 -18.72 10.69 13.75
N GLY A 733 -18.47 11.78 14.47
CA GLY A 733 -18.91 11.97 15.86
C GLY A 733 -17.99 11.33 16.92
N VAL A 734 -16.84 10.79 16.51
CA VAL A 734 -15.84 10.19 17.40
C VAL A 734 -15.06 11.25 18.18
N ASP A 735 -14.82 11.03 19.47
CA ASP A 735 -13.91 11.87 20.27
C ASP A 735 -12.44 11.54 19.91
N TRP A 736 -12.00 12.08 18.78
CA TRP A 736 -10.69 11.78 18.22
C TRP A 736 -9.54 12.19 19.16
N LYS A 737 -9.72 13.29 19.90
CA LYS A 737 -8.73 13.74 20.88
C LYS A 737 -8.57 12.73 22.01
N ARG A 738 -9.67 12.21 22.55
CA ARG A 738 -9.61 11.17 23.58
C ARG A 738 -8.89 9.93 23.08
N TYR A 739 -9.14 9.49 21.85
CA TYR A 739 -8.52 8.25 21.35
C TYR A 739 -7.01 8.35 21.17
N LYS A 740 -6.45 9.53 20.92
CA LYS A 740 -5.01 9.75 21.04
C LYS A 740 -4.48 9.30 22.40
N GLU A 741 -5.09 9.78 23.48
CA GLU A 741 -4.67 9.47 24.85
C GLU A 741 -4.88 7.98 25.19
N VAL A 742 -5.98 7.40 24.72
CA VAL A 742 -6.30 5.98 24.91
C VAL A 742 -5.23 5.07 24.31
N TYR A 743 -4.73 5.38 23.12
CA TYR A 743 -3.77 4.52 22.41
C TYR A 743 -2.30 4.88 22.69
N ALA A 744 -1.96 6.15 22.90
CA ALA A 744 -0.59 6.58 23.15
C ALA A 744 0.05 5.90 24.38
N LYS A 745 -0.75 5.54 25.39
CA LYS A 745 -0.27 4.86 26.61
C LYS A 745 0.38 3.49 26.34
N PHE A 746 0.09 2.86 25.20
CA PHE A 746 0.65 1.57 24.83
C PHE A 746 2.03 1.65 24.17
N LEU A 747 2.40 2.82 23.63
CA LEU A 747 3.66 3.00 22.88
C LEU A 747 4.92 2.55 23.64
N PRO A 748 5.09 2.84 24.95
CA PRO A 748 6.27 2.38 25.70
C PRO A 748 6.38 0.85 25.84
N TYR A 749 5.28 0.13 25.59
CA TYR A 749 5.18 -1.32 25.72
C TYR A 749 5.31 -2.06 24.38
N ILE A 750 5.47 -1.32 23.28
CA ILE A 750 5.60 -1.85 21.92
C ILE A 750 7.01 -1.59 21.40
N ASN A 751 7.73 -2.66 21.01
CA ASN A 751 9.09 -2.57 20.49
C ASN A 751 9.26 -3.07 19.04
N ASN A 752 8.18 -3.51 18.41
CA ASN A 752 8.18 -4.10 17.06
C ASN A 752 7.04 -3.52 16.21
N ASN A 753 7.16 -3.66 14.88
CA ASN A 753 6.20 -3.08 13.94
C ASN A 753 4.97 -3.97 13.69
N PHE A 754 4.95 -5.24 14.13
CA PHE A 754 3.75 -6.08 14.11
C PHE A 754 2.70 -5.56 15.10
N ASP A 755 3.12 -5.32 16.34
CA ASP A 755 2.27 -4.79 17.39
C ASP A 755 1.91 -3.32 17.13
N PHE A 756 2.85 -2.54 16.59
CA PHE A 756 2.62 -1.12 16.29
C PHE A 756 1.58 -0.92 15.17
N GLN A 757 1.59 -1.74 14.11
CA GLN A 757 0.55 -1.62 13.09
C GLN A 757 -0.83 -2.03 13.62
N GLU A 758 -0.92 -3.00 14.54
CA GLU A 758 -2.21 -3.32 15.20
C GLU A 758 -2.70 -2.14 16.05
N LEU A 759 -1.80 -1.45 16.76
CA LEU A 759 -2.14 -0.23 17.50
C LEU A 759 -2.72 0.85 16.58
N LEU A 760 -2.05 1.10 15.44
CA LEU A 760 -2.55 2.06 14.45
C LEU A 760 -3.92 1.64 13.91
N SER A 761 -4.11 0.36 13.55
CA SER A 761 -5.40 -0.13 13.06
C SER A 761 -6.50 -0.08 14.11
N GLU A 762 -6.21 -0.36 15.39
CA GLU A 762 -7.18 -0.21 16.48
C GLU A 762 -7.61 1.25 16.65
N MET A 763 -6.66 2.21 16.65
CA MET A 763 -6.98 3.65 16.75
C MET A 763 -7.80 4.13 15.57
N LEU A 764 -7.34 3.85 14.35
CA LEU A 764 -8.01 4.28 13.12
C LEU A 764 -9.39 3.61 12.96
N GLY A 765 -9.54 2.38 13.45
CA GLY A 765 -10.78 1.62 13.42
C GLY A 765 -11.93 2.22 14.24
N GLU A 766 -11.65 3.12 15.20
CA GLU A 766 -12.67 3.84 15.98
C GLU A 766 -13.56 4.74 15.10
N LEU A 767 -13.04 5.21 13.96
CA LEU A 767 -13.75 6.08 13.01
C LEU A 767 -14.89 5.38 12.28
N ASN A 768 -14.90 4.04 12.28
CA ASN A 768 -15.82 3.22 11.50
C ASN A 768 -15.94 3.66 10.02
N ALA A 769 -14.80 3.90 9.40
CA ALA A 769 -14.71 4.27 7.99
C ALA A 769 -13.90 3.24 7.20
N SER A 770 -14.19 3.14 5.90
CA SER A 770 -13.42 2.33 4.98
C SER A 770 -12.03 2.93 4.76
N HIS A 771 -11.13 2.13 4.21
CA HIS A 771 -9.75 2.52 3.89
C HIS A 771 -8.91 3.05 5.06
N THR A 772 -9.33 2.80 6.30
CA THR A 772 -8.55 3.09 7.50
C THR A 772 -7.80 1.86 7.98
N GLY A 773 -6.58 2.04 8.50
CA GLY A 773 -5.78 0.97 9.10
C GLY A 773 -4.28 1.20 8.90
N GLY A 774 -3.48 0.50 9.71
CA GLY A 774 -2.03 0.36 9.56
C GLY A 774 -1.66 -0.93 8.84
N ARG A 775 -0.53 -0.94 8.14
CA ARG A 775 0.06 -2.13 7.51
C ARG A 775 1.55 -2.16 7.74
N TYR A 776 2.07 -3.37 7.94
CA TYR A 776 3.49 -3.64 8.05
C TYR A 776 3.92 -4.69 7.02
N SER A 777 4.97 -4.38 6.25
CA SER A 777 5.58 -5.29 5.28
C SER A 777 7.00 -5.65 5.72
N PRO A 778 7.19 -6.71 6.53
CA PRO A 778 8.49 -7.10 7.05
C PRO A 778 9.46 -7.51 5.94
N ALA A 779 10.71 -7.09 6.06
CA ALA A 779 11.81 -7.52 5.20
C ALA A 779 12.76 -8.43 5.99
N ILE A 780 12.54 -9.74 5.93
CA ILE A 780 13.33 -10.75 6.65
C ILE A 780 14.43 -11.30 5.73
N ALA A 781 15.68 -11.18 6.15
CA ALA A 781 16.82 -11.72 5.41
C ALA A 781 16.74 -13.24 5.30
N ASN A 782 17.09 -13.79 4.13
CA ASN A 782 17.12 -15.23 3.86
C ASN A 782 15.80 -15.98 4.10
N ALA A 783 14.66 -15.29 3.97
CA ALA A 783 13.34 -15.89 4.07
C ALA A 783 13.14 -17.04 3.07
N ASP A 784 12.44 -18.09 3.50
CA ASP A 784 12.00 -19.18 2.63
C ASP A 784 11.05 -18.65 1.54
N ARG A 785 11.20 -19.21 0.33
CA ARG A 785 10.38 -18.90 -0.84
C ARG A 785 9.99 -20.18 -1.56
N THR A 786 8.86 -20.78 -1.21
CA THR A 786 8.34 -21.99 -1.86
C THR A 786 8.00 -21.72 -3.32
N ALA A 787 8.57 -22.52 -4.22
CA ALA A 787 8.25 -22.44 -5.64
C ALA A 787 6.99 -23.22 -6.00
N ALA A 788 6.31 -22.82 -7.07
CA ALA A 788 5.08 -23.42 -7.55
C ALA A 788 5.30 -24.26 -8.83
N LEU A 789 4.57 -25.37 -8.94
CA LEU A 789 4.64 -26.29 -10.08
C LEU A 789 3.48 -26.13 -11.07
N GLY A 790 2.51 -25.25 -10.79
CA GLY A 790 1.29 -25.15 -11.59
C GLY A 790 0.44 -26.42 -11.51
N LEU A 791 0.39 -27.04 -10.33
CA LEU A 791 -0.35 -28.27 -10.06
C LEU A 791 -1.26 -28.07 -8.86
N LEU A 792 -2.42 -28.71 -8.87
CA LEU A 792 -3.25 -28.91 -7.69
C LEU A 792 -3.17 -30.37 -7.26
N TYR A 793 -3.18 -30.60 -5.95
CA TYR A 793 -2.99 -31.92 -5.35
C TYR A 793 -4.23 -32.37 -4.56
N ASP A 794 -4.32 -33.67 -4.30
CA ASP A 794 -5.16 -34.20 -3.23
C ASP A 794 -4.39 -34.09 -1.91
N GLU A 795 -4.61 -32.99 -1.20
CA GLU A 795 -4.01 -32.72 0.10
C GLU A 795 -4.81 -33.31 1.26
N THR A 796 -5.90 -34.04 1.00
CA THR A 796 -6.70 -34.70 2.06
C THR A 796 -6.12 -36.05 2.49
N SER A 797 -5.10 -36.54 1.78
CA SER A 797 -4.50 -37.87 1.97
C SER A 797 -3.13 -37.81 2.65
N ALA A 798 -2.96 -38.65 3.67
CA ALA A 798 -1.69 -38.90 4.35
C ALA A 798 -0.77 -39.92 3.63
N ALA A 799 -1.15 -40.40 2.44
CA ALA A 799 -0.31 -41.32 1.68
C ALA A 799 0.99 -40.63 1.21
N ASP A 800 2.03 -41.46 1.03
CA ASP A 800 3.27 -41.06 0.37
C ASP A 800 2.99 -40.53 -1.05
N GLY A 801 3.76 -39.51 -1.45
CA GLY A 801 3.57 -38.79 -2.69
C GLY A 801 2.44 -37.76 -2.66
N LEU A 802 2.32 -37.01 -3.75
CA LEU A 802 1.25 -36.05 -3.99
C LEU A 802 0.47 -36.46 -5.23
N LYS A 803 -0.77 -36.91 -5.03
CA LYS A 803 -1.68 -37.21 -6.14
C LYS A 803 -2.15 -35.92 -6.79
N ILE A 804 -1.91 -35.78 -8.08
CA ILE A 804 -2.27 -34.60 -8.86
C ILE A 804 -3.75 -34.65 -9.18
N THR A 805 -4.50 -33.62 -8.80
CA THR A 805 -5.92 -33.46 -9.13
C THR A 805 -6.13 -32.60 -10.37
N GLU A 806 -5.20 -31.69 -10.66
CA GLU A 806 -5.24 -30.86 -11.85
C GLU A 806 -3.84 -30.38 -12.26
N VAL A 807 -3.60 -30.29 -13.57
CA VAL A 807 -2.46 -29.55 -14.14
C VAL A 807 -3.00 -28.22 -14.63
N ILE A 808 -2.54 -27.11 -14.03
CA ILE A 808 -3.10 -25.79 -14.31
C ILE A 808 -2.66 -25.33 -15.71
N ALA A 809 -3.62 -24.97 -16.56
CA ALA A 809 -3.36 -24.51 -17.91
C ALA A 809 -2.41 -23.29 -17.91
N GLY A 810 -1.39 -23.32 -18.78
CA GLY A 810 -0.35 -22.28 -18.84
C GLY A 810 0.76 -22.41 -17.79
N GLY A 811 0.65 -23.37 -16.86
CA GLY A 811 1.68 -23.69 -15.88
C GLY A 811 2.88 -24.45 -16.49
N PRO A 812 3.98 -24.61 -15.74
CA PRO A 812 5.23 -25.16 -16.24
C PRO A 812 5.16 -26.64 -16.64
N LEU A 813 4.15 -27.38 -16.16
CA LEU A 813 3.87 -28.77 -16.55
C LEU A 813 2.70 -28.92 -17.54
N SER A 814 2.09 -27.81 -17.99
CA SER A 814 1.04 -27.80 -19.01
C SER A 814 1.60 -27.75 -20.45
N VAL A 815 2.86 -28.13 -20.65
CA VAL A 815 3.55 -28.06 -21.94
C VAL A 815 3.46 -29.38 -22.70
N LYS A 816 3.52 -29.33 -24.04
CA LYS A 816 3.38 -30.51 -24.93
C LYS A 816 4.36 -31.65 -24.62
N THR A 817 5.54 -31.35 -24.08
CA THR A 817 6.58 -32.33 -23.75
C THR A 817 6.35 -33.01 -22.40
N SER A 818 5.51 -32.45 -21.53
CA SER A 818 5.18 -33.06 -20.24
C SER A 818 4.14 -34.16 -20.44
N LYS A 819 4.30 -35.27 -19.72
CA LYS A 819 3.37 -36.41 -19.70
C LYS A 819 2.43 -36.37 -18.51
N VAL A 820 2.62 -35.40 -17.61
CA VAL A 820 1.90 -35.26 -16.35
C VAL A 820 0.43 -34.96 -16.61
N LYS A 821 -0.45 -35.66 -15.90
CA LYS A 821 -1.90 -35.48 -15.95
C LYS A 821 -2.54 -35.71 -14.58
N ALA A 822 -3.79 -35.28 -14.43
CA ALA A 822 -4.57 -35.60 -13.25
C ALA A 822 -4.63 -37.13 -13.03
N GLY A 823 -4.43 -37.55 -11.79
CA GLY A 823 -4.35 -38.95 -11.37
C GLY A 823 -2.92 -39.48 -11.21
N ASP A 824 -1.91 -38.80 -11.75
CA ASP A 824 -0.50 -39.15 -11.50
C ASP A 824 -0.09 -38.80 -10.07
N VAL A 825 0.91 -39.51 -9.53
CA VAL A 825 1.47 -39.28 -8.20
C VAL A 825 2.89 -38.74 -8.34
N LEU A 826 3.15 -37.55 -7.81
CA LEU A 826 4.50 -37.03 -7.63
C LEU A 826 5.15 -37.76 -6.44
N GLU A 827 6.14 -38.61 -6.71
CA GLU A 827 6.82 -39.43 -5.69
C GLU A 827 8.06 -38.72 -5.12
N LYS A 828 8.78 -37.92 -5.93
CA LYS A 828 10.06 -37.30 -5.53
C LYS A 828 10.32 -35.93 -6.13
N ILE A 829 11.07 -35.09 -5.40
CA ILE A 829 11.63 -33.82 -5.85
C ILE A 829 13.15 -33.86 -5.63
N ASP A 830 13.95 -33.65 -6.68
CA ASP A 830 15.43 -33.74 -6.64
C ASP A 830 15.93 -35.05 -6.00
N ASN A 831 15.27 -36.18 -6.35
CA ASN A 831 15.47 -37.53 -5.79
C ASN A 831 15.12 -37.70 -4.31
N MET A 832 14.66 -36.66 -3.62
CA MET A 832 14.13 -36.75 -2.26
C MET A 832 12.71 -37.30 -2.29
N PRO A 833 12.41 -38.42 -1.58
CA PRO A 833 11.06 -38.99 -1.54
C PRO A 833 10.09 -38.08 -0.77
N LEU A 834 8.87 -37.99 -1.28
CA LEU A 834 7.77 -37.31 -0.61
C LEU A 834 7.03 -38.32 0.27
N THR A 835 7.34 -38.34 1.57
CA THR A 835 6.75 -39.27 2.53
C THR A 835 5.73 -38.59 3.44
N ALA A 836 4.86 -39.37 4.09
CA ALA A 836 3.91 -38.87 5.09
C ALA A 836 4.58 -38.12 6.25
N ASP A 837 5.81 -38.50 6.60
CA ASP A 837 6.57 -37.95 7.74
C ASP A 837 7.30 -36.64 7.41
N THR A 838 7.17 -36.11 6.18
CA THR A 838 7.90 -34.91 5.74
C THR A 838 6.96 -33.90 5.08
N ASP A 839 7.04 -32.62 5.48
CA ASP A 839 6.36 -31.55 4.73
C ASP A 839 7.08 -31.36 3.39
N TRP A 840 6.40 -31.70 2.29
CA TRP A 840 6.95 -31.65 0.93
C TRP A 840 7.32 -30.24 0.48
N ALA A 841 6.72 -29.18 1.05
CA ALA A 841 6.95 -27.81 0.65
C ALA A 841 8.42 -27.38 0.83
N GLN A 842 9.11 -27.95 1.82
CA GLN A 842 10.52 -27.65 2.08
C GLN A 842 11.43 -27.98 0.89
N PHE A 843 11.08 -28.96 0.06
CA PHE A 843 11.87 -29.34 -1.11
C PHE A 843 11.74 -28.35 -2.28
N LEU A 844 10.75 -27.45 -2.22
CA LEU A 844 10.53 -26.39 -3.21
C LEU A 844 11.00 -25.01 -2.73
N ASN A 845 11.45 -24.89 -1.47
CA ASN A 845 11.96 -23.61 -0.96
C ASN A 845 13.21 -23.17 -1.72
N ASN A 846 13.20 -21.90 -2.16
CA ASN A 846 14.28 -21.24 -2.90
C ASN A 846 14.61 -21.88 -4.26
N LYS A 847 13.61 -22.54 -4.89
CA LYS A 847 13.73 -23.21 -6.20
C LYS A 847 13.10 -22.45 -7.37
N THR A 848 12.46 -21.30 -7.15
CA THR A 848 11.86 -20.48 -8.22
C THR A 848 12.88 -20.19 -9.32
N GLY A 849 12.51 -20.48 -10.56
CA GLY A 849 13.36 -20.26 -11.73
C GLY A 849 14.59 -21.17 -11.82
N LYS A 850 14.77 -22.15 -10.93
CA LYS A 850 15.86 -23.14 -10.97
C LYS A 850 15.33 -24.47 -11.49
N ASN A 851 16.10 -25.16 -12.31
CA ASN A 851 15.70 -26.48 -12.77
C ASN A 851 15.69 -27.48 -11.61
N ILE A 852 14.63 -28.28 -11.51
CA ILE A 852 14.50 -29.40 -10.57
C ILE A 852 14.11 -30.68 -11.31
N LEU A 853 14.33 -31.83 -10.69
CA LEU A 853 13.91 -33.14 -11.20
C LEU A 853 12.71 -33.67 -10.42
N LEU A 854 11.60 -33.90 -11.11
CA LEU A 854 10.40 -34.51 -10.54
C LEU A 854 10.33 -35.99 -10.94
N SER A 855 9.96 -36.87 -10.02
CA SER A 855 9.69 -38.29 -10.30
C SER A 855 8.21 -38.60 -10.11
N PHE A 856 7.58 -39.19 -11.12
CA PHE A 856 6.16 -39.48 -11.13
C PHE A 856 5.87 -40.98 -11.27
N TYR A 857 4.72 -41.37 -10.76
CA TYR A 857 4.13 -42.70 -10.91
C TYR A 857 2.69 -42.58 -11.41
N ASN A 858 2.35 -43.40 -12.41
CA ASN A 858 0.97 -43.54 -12.87
C ASN A 858 0.42 -44.90 -12.40
N GLU A 859 -0.62 -44.88 -11.57
CA GLU A 859 -1.23 -46.09 -11.01
C GLU A 859 -1.91 -46.98 -12.05
N GLY A 860 -2.45 -46.40 -13.13
CA GLY A 860 -3.18 -47.12 -14.17
C GLY A 860 -2.26 -47.89 -15.11
N THR A 861 -1.16 -47.28 -15.54
CA THR A 861 -0.16 -47.90 -16.43
C THR A 861 0.97 -48.61 -15.68
N LYS A 862 1.04 -48.43 -14.35
CA LYS A 862 2.13 -48.92 -13.49
C LYS A 862 3.52 -48.44 -13.90
N SER A 863 3.61 -47.31 -14.62
CA SER A 863 4.88 -46.77 -15.12
C SER A 863 5.43 -45.67 -14.22
N ARG A 864 6.76 -45.58 -14.13
CA ARG A 864 7.49 -44.46 -13.52
C ARG A 864 8.28 -43.69 -14.57
N TRP A 865 8.40 -42.38 -14.39
CA TRP A 865 9.27 -41.55 -15.21
C TRP A 865 9.73 -40.32 -14.42
N THR A 866 10.64 -39.55 -15.01
CA THR A 866 11.08 -38.28 -14.45
C THR A 866 10.92 -37.16 -15.47
N GLU A 867 10.72 -35.94 -14.96
CA GLU A 867 10.70 -34.73 -15.78
C GLU A 867 11.50 -33.62 -15.12
N LYS A 868 12.27 -32.90 -15.95
CA LYS A 868 12.96 -31.68 -15.53
C LYS A 868 12.03 -30.51 -15.76
N VAL A 869 11.82 -29.70 -14.73
CA VAL A 869 10.94 -28.52 -14.80
C VAL A 869 11.64 -27.31 -14.19
N ARG A 870 11.24 -26.12 -14.64
CA ARG A 870 11.60 -24.85 -14.00
C ARG A 870 10.35 -24.33 -13.26
N PRO A 871 10.29 -24.45 -11.93
CA PRO A 871 9.18 -23.94 -11.13
C PRO A 871 9.02 -22.42 -11.26
N ILE A 872 7.80 -21.95 -11.06
CA ILE A 872 7.41 -20.53 -11.09
C ILE A 872 7.28 -19.98 -9.67
N SER A 873 7.13 -18.67 -9.53
CA SER A 873 6.78 -18.04 -8.26
C SER A 873 5.31 -18.30 -7.87
N THR A 874 4.98 -18.15 -6.59
CA THR A 874 3.59 -18.19 -6.11
C THR A 874 2.73 -17.06 -6.69
N GLY A 875 3.33 -15.90 -6.98
CA GLY A 875 2.65 -14.80 -7.67
C GLY A 875 2.25 -15.16 -9.10
N GLU A 876 3.14 -15.83 -9.85
CA GLU A 876 2.80 -16.34 -11.18
C GLU A 876 1.71 -17.42 -11.11
N GLU A 877 1.74 -18.32 -10.12
CA GLU A 877 0.69 -19.33 -9.94
C GLU A 877 -0.66 -18.72 -9.55
N THR A 878 -0.67 -17.64 -8.75
CA THR A 878 -1.87 -16.87 -8.41
C THR A 878 -2.56 -16.34 -9.67
N SER A 879 -1.79 -15.80 -10.62
CA SER A 879 -2.29 -15.36 -11.92
C SER A 879 -2.87 -16.51 -12.76
N LEU A 880 -2.28 -17.71 -12.68
CA LEU A 880 -2.83 -18.89 -13.34
C LEU A 880 -4.13 -19.37 -12.69
N MET A 881 -4.21 -19.32 -11.36
CA MET A 881 -5.41 -19.69 -10.59
C MET A 881 -6.59 -18.75 -10.88
N TYR A 882 -6.33 -17.45 -11.05
CA TYR A 882 -7.34 -16.49 -11.47
C TYR A 882 -7.89 -16.80 -12.88
N LYS A 883 -7.00 -16.98 -13.86
CA LYS A 883 -7.41 -17.38 -15.23
C LYS A 883 -8.20 -18.68 -15.25
N ARG A 884 -7.77 -19.67 -14.46
CA ARG A 884 -8.48 -20.92 -14.26
C ARG A 884 -9.90 -20.70 -13.73
N TRP A 885 -10.08 -19.82 -12.73
CA TRP A 885 -11.39 -19.50 -12.16
C TRP A 885 -12.31 -18.84 -13.19
N ILE A 886 -11.82 -17.84 -13.93
CA ILE A 886 -12.58 -17.19 -15.02
C ILE A 886 -13.05 -18.22 -16.06
N ASN A 887 -12.16 -19.13 -16.47
CA ASN A 887 -12.51 -20.16 -17.46
C ASN A 887 -13.64 -21.06 -16.96
N LYS A 888 -13.60 -21.48 -15.69
CA LYS A 888 -14.67 -22.29 -15.08
C LYS A 888 -16.02 -21.56 -15.05
N MET A 889 -16.02 -20.27 -14.70
CA MET A 889 -17.24 -19.46 -14.71
C MET A 889 -17.78 -19.28 -16.13
N THR A 890 -16.90 -19.01 -17.09
CA THR A 890 -17.25 -18.87 -18.51
C THR A 890 -17.86 -20.15 -19.07
N GLU A 891 -17.23 -21.30 -18.82
CA GLU A 891 -17.74 -22.62 -19.23
C GLU A 891 -19.09 -22.94 -18.58
N MET A 892 -19.28 -22.57 -17.31
CA MET A 892 -20.55 -22.74 -16.62
C MET A 892 -21.66 -21.90 -17.26
N VAL A 893 -21.40 -20.61 -17.54
CA VAL A 893 -22.35 -19.72 -18.23
C VAL A 893 -22.68 -20.21 -19.63
N ASP A 894 -21.67 -20.59 -20.42
CA ASP A 894 -21.87 -21.10 -21.78
C ASP A 894 -22.71 -22.39 -21.76
N ARG A 895 -22.42 -23.33 -20.85
CA ARG A 895 -23.18 -24.58 -20.71
C ARG A 895 -24.64 -24.33 -20.31
N LEU A 896 -24.86 -23.52 -19.28
CA LEU A 896 -26.20 -23.26 -18.73
C LEU A 896 -27.08 -22.41 -19.66
N SER A 897 -26.47 -21.59 -20.50
CA SER A 897 -27.18 -20.70 -21.44
C SER A 897 -27.26 -21.25 -22.87
N GLU A 898 -26.68 -22.42 -23.13
CA GLU A 898 -26.50 -22.96 -24.50
C GLU A 898 -25.77 -21.95 -25.41
N GLY A 899 -24.77 -21.26 -24.85
CA GLY A 899 -23.98 -20.23 -25.53
C GLY A 899 -24.72 -18.92 -25.83
N LYS A 900 -25.92 -18.68 -25.30
CA LYS A 900 -26.71 -17.46 -25.54
C LYS A 900 -26.27 -16.26 -24.69
N VAL A 901 -25.67 -16.49 -23.54
CA VAL A 901 -25.26 -15.46 -22.57
C VAL A 901 -23.74 -15.38 -22.53
N GLY A 902 -23.20 -14.16 -22.58
CA GLY A 902 -21.77 -13.90 -22.40
C GLY A 902 -21.42 -13.70 -20.93
N TYR A 903 -20.15 -13.90 -20.59
CA TYR A 903 -19.60 -13.69 -19.25
C TYR A 903 -18.33 -12.85 -19.33
N VAL A 904 -18.16 -11.96 -18.37
CA VAL A 904 -16.92 -11.22 -18.12
C VAL A 904 -16.78 -10.96 -16.62
N HIS A 905 -15.56 -11.07 -16.10
CA HIS A 905 -15.23 -10.66 -14.74
C HIS A 905 -14.41 -9.37 -14.75
N VAL A 906 -14.74 -8.44 -13.85
CA VAL A 906 -13.98 -7.20 -13.66
C VAL A 906 -13.04 -7.40 -12.46
N GLU A 907 -11.77 -7.68 -12.71
CA GLU A 907 -10.78 -8.00 -11.66
C GLU A 907 -10.52 -6.83 -10.70
N GLY A 908 -10.27 -5.65 -11.26
CA GLY A 908 -10.04 -4.40 -10.55
C GLY A 908 -10.66 -3.24 -11.33
N MET A 909 -10.81 -2.09 -10.68
CA MET A 909 -11.34 -0.90 -11.34
C MET A 909 -10.19 -0.07 -11.92
N ASN A 910 -9.53 -0.59 -12.95
CA ASN A 910 -8.41 0.10 -13.63
C ASN A 910 -8.42 -0.17 -15.14
N ASP A 911 -7.62 0.58 -15.90
CA ASP A 911 -7.54 0.47 -17.37
C ASP A 911 -7.16 -0.93 -17.86
N ALA A 912 -6.22 -1.62 -17.20
CA ALA A 912 -5.83 -2.96 -17.60
C ALA A 912 -7.01 -3.95 -17.52
N SER A 913 -7.77 -3.91 -16.43
CA SER A 913 -9.01 -4.69 -16.30
C SER A 913 -10.08 -4.26 -17.30
N PHE A 914 -10.21 -2.97 -17.61
CA PHE A 914 -11.20 -2.51 -18.60
C PHE A 914 -10.86 -2.95 -20.03
N ARG A 915 -9.58 -2.98 -20.41
CA ARG A 915 -9.15 -3.54 -21.71
C ARG A 915 -9.54 -5.01 -21.85
N GLU A 916 -9.34 -5.80 -20.80
CA GLU A 916 -9.79 -7.20 -20.78
C GLU A 916 -11.32 -7.29 -20.90
N VAL A 917 -12.05 -6.44 -20.16
CA VAL A 917 -13.51 -6.39 -20.26
C VAL A 917 -13.96 -6.06 -21.68
N TYR A 918 -13.37 -5.03 -22.29
CA TYR A 918 -13.70 -4.60 -23.64
C TYR A 918 -13.37 -5.68 -24.67
N ASP A 919 -12.18 -6.31 -24.61
CA ASP A 919 -11.77 -7.38 -25.52
C ASP A 919 -12.70 -8.59 -25.43
N VAL A 920 -13.01 -9.05 -24.22
CA VAL A 920 -13.89 -10.20 -24.00
C VAL A 920 -15.32 -9.90 -24.42
N VAL A 921 -15.84 -8.70 -24.10
CA VAL A 921 -17.23 -8.33 -24.41
C VAL A 921 -17.43 -8.04 -25.90
N MET A 922 -16.56 -7.22 -26.50
CA MET A 922 -16.68 -6.79 -27.91
C MET A 922 -16.03 -7.76 -28.89
N GLY A 923 -15.22 -8.71 -28.41
CA GLY A 923 -14.70 -9.84 -29.18
C GLY A 923 -15.56 -11.08 -28.98
N LYS A 924 -15.17 -11.94 -28.03
CA LYS A 924 -15.76 -13.28 -27.82
C LYS A 924 -17.28 -13.25 -27.58
N ASN A 925 -17.78 -12.23 -26.88
CA ASN A 925 -19.18 -12.16 -26.48
C ASN A 925 -20.06 -11.27 -27.39
N LEU A 926 -19.53 -10.71 -28.48
CA LEU A 926 -20.24 -9.72 -29.30
C LEU A 926 -21.59 -10.25 -29.80
N ASP A 927 -21.64 -11.51 -30.26
CA ASP A 927 -22.85 -12.16 -30.78
C ASP A 927 -23.80 -12.69 -29.69
N LYS A 928 -23.39 -12.69 -28.42
CA LYS A 928 -24.23 -13.14 -27.30
C LYS A 928 -25.46 -12.24 -27.17
N LYS A 929 -26.57 -12.79 -26.68
CA LYS A 929 -27.85 -12.08 -26.58
C LYS A 929 -28.00 -11.28 -25.28
N ALA A 930 -27.22 -11.60 -24.26
CA ALA A 930 -27.11 -10.86 -23.00
C ALA A 930 -25.72 -11.08 -22.37
N LEU A 931 -25.38 -10.29 -21.36
CA LEU A 931 -24.08 -10.31 -20.68
C LEU A 931 -24.23 -10.40 -19.16
N ILE A 932 -23.44 -11.27 -18.54
CA ILE A 932 -23.18 -11.26 -17.10
C ILE A 932 -21.87 -10.54 -16.85
N VAL A 933 -21.91 -9.47 -16.07
CA VAL A 933 -20.74 -8.72 -15.59
C VAL A 933 -20.52 -9.10 -14.12
N ASP A 934 -19.52 -9.92 -13.84
CA ASP A 934 -19.20 -10.35 -12.49
C ASP A 934 -18.16 -9.42 -11.87
N THR A 935 -18.49 -8.80 -10.75
CA THR A 935 -17.59 -7.90 -10.00
C THR A 935 -17.21 -8.48 -8.65
N ARG A 936 -17.64 -9.70 -8.30
CA ARG A 936 -17.35 -10.30 -6.99
C ARG A 936 -15.85 -10.28 -6.70
N PHE A 937 -15.47 -10.00 -5.46
CA PHE A 937 -14.06 -9.94 -5.03
C PHE A 937 -13.21 -8.82 -5.68
N ASN A 938 -13.82 -7.86 -6.37
CA ASN A 938 -13.09 -6.68 -6.87
C ASN A 938 -12.79 -5.70 -5.72
N GLY A 939 -11.51 -5.36 -5.56
CA GLY A 939 -11.00 -4.50 -4.48
C GLY A 939 -11.12 -2.98 -4.73
N GLY A 940 -11.62 -2.56 -5.89
CA GLY A 940 -11.81 -1.16 -6.25
C GLY A 940 -10.75 -0.58 -7.18
N GLY A 941 -10.63 0.76 -7.18
CA GLY A 941 -9.85 1.56 -8.13
C GLY A 941 -10.63 2.80 -8.58
N TRP A 942 -10.71 3.05 -9.89
CA TRP A 942 -11.47 4.14 -10.50
C TRP A 942 -11.91 3.78 -11.94
N LEU A 943 -13.06 3.14 -12.11
CA LEU A 943 -13.56 2.65 -13.40
C LEU A 943 -15.09 2.71 -13.53
N HIS A 944 -15.81 2.99 -12.44
CA HIS A 944 -17.28 2.98 -12.43
C HIS A 944 -17.91 3.78 -13.59
N ASP A 945 -17.37 4.94 -13.95
CA ASP A 945 -17.92 5.80 -15.02
C ASP A 945 -17.76 5.15 -16.41
N ASP A 946 -16.58 4.61 -16.70
CA ASP A 946 -16.30 3.90 -17.95
C ASP A 946 -17.20 2.66 -18.11
N LEU A 947 -17.36 1.85 -17.05
CA LEU A 947 -18.25 0.69 -17.08
C LEU A 947 -19.73 1.09 -17.21
N ASN A 948 -20.17 2.10 -16.46
CA ASN A 948 -21.53 2.63 -16.56
C ASN A 948 -21.82 3.15 -17.97
N THR A 949 -20.89 3.89 -18.56
CA THR A 949 -20.99 4.40 -19.94
C THR A 949 -20.99 3.27 -20.96
N PHE A 950 -20.12 2.29 -20.80
CA PHE A 950 -20.00 1.13 -21.70
C PHE A 950 -21.25 0.25 -21.69
N LEU A 951 -21.86 0.01 -20.53
CA LEU A 951 -23.01 -0.88 -20.36
C LEU A 951 -24.37 -0.21 -20.57
N SER A 952 -24.42 1.13 -20.66
CA SER A 952 -25.65 1.90 -20.89
C SER A 952 -25.95 2.16 -22.38
N GLY A 953 -25.27 1.47 -23.30
CA GLY A 953 -25.46 1.63 -24.74
C GLY A 953 -26.92 1.41 -25.17
N LYS A 954 -27.46 2.35 -25.95
CA LYS A 954 -28.80 2.25 -26.55
C LYS A 954 -28.70 2.49 -28.05
N LYS A 955 -29.16 1.52 -28.84
CA LYS A 955 -29.22 1.61 -30.29
C LYS A 955 -30.01 2.86 -30.74
N TYR A 956 -29.41 3.70 -31.58
CA TYR A 956 -30.08 4.88 -32.16
C TYR A 956 -29.93 5.02 -33.68
N LEU A 957 -29.00 4.31 -34.33
CA LEU A 957 -28.89 4.21 -35.79
C LEU A 957 -28.51 2.79 -36.23
N GLU A 958 -29.00 2.35 -37.38
CA GLU A 958 -28.61 1.10 -38.05
C GLU A 958 -27.63 1.39 -39.18
N PHE A 959 -26.67 0.49 -39.44
CA PHE A 959 -25.88 0.57 -40.67
C PHE A 959 -26.51 -0.26 -41.79
N ALA A 960 -26.48 0.28 -43.02
CA ALA A 960 -27.04 -0.36 -44.20
C ALA A 960 -26.20 -0.10 -45.46
N PRO A 961 -24.94 -0.59 -45.53
CA PRO A 961 -24.12 -0.47 -46.74
C PRO A 961 -24.85 -1.07 -47.95
N GLN A 962 -25.10 -0.23 -48.98
CA GLN A 962 -25.85 -0.60 -50.18
C GLN A 962 -27.26 -1.14 -49.89
N GLY A 963 -27.90 -0.68 -48.81
CA GLY A 963 -29.23 -1.13 -48.39
C GLY A 963 -29.24 -2.44 -47.59
N ASN A 964 -28.10 -3.13 -47.44
CA ASN A 964 -27.99 -4.35 -46.65
C ASN A 964 -27.82 -4.01 -45.18
N ARG A 965 -28.88 -4.12 -44.38
CA ARG A 965 -28.82 -3.85 -42.93
C ARG A 965 -27.85 -4.82 -42.24
N THR A 966 -26.88 -4.28 -41.52
CA THR A 966 -25.91 -5.06 -40.73
C THR A 966 -26.51 -5.45 -39.38
N LYS A 967 -25.80 -6.33 -38.66
CA LYS A 967 -26.08 -6.58 -37.24
C LYS A 967 -25.61 -5.43 -36.34
N ASP A 968 -24.65 -4.64 -36.82
CA ASP A 968 -24.06 -3.51 -36.12
C ASP A 968 -24.96 -2.26 -36.16
N ALA A 969 -24.79 -1.40 -35.15
CA ALA A 969 -25.59 -0.20 -34.93
C ALA A 969 -24.83 0.79 -34.04
N GLU A 970 -25.23 2.07 -34.07
CA GLU A 970 -24.68 3.06 -33.14
C GLU A 970 -25.40 3.03 -31.79
N PRO A 971 -24.67 3.13 -30.65
CA PRO A 971 -23.21 3.30 -30.53
C PRO A 971 -22.43 1.98 -30.68
N ALA A 972 -21.53 1.88 -31.66
CA ALA A 972 -20.85 0.62 -31.98
C ALA A 972 -19.82 0.15 -30.92
N ASN A 973 -19.33 1.06 -30.08
CA ASN A 973 -18.30 0.79 -29.06
C ASN A 973 -18.86 0.58 -27.64
N ARG A 974 -20.17 0.36 -27.51
CA ARG A 974 -20.84 0.13 -26.22
C ARG A 974 -21.68 -1.13 -26.29
N TRP A 975 -21.86 -1.78 -25.15
CA TRP A 975 -22.78 -2.90 -25.04
C TRP A 975 -24.23 -2.39 -25.15
N GLN A 976 -24.98 -2.92 -26.13
CA GLN A 976 -26.35 -2.46 -26.45
C GLN A 976 -27.45 -3.46 -26.06
N LYS A 977 -27.08 -4.63 -25.53
CA LYS A 977 -28.00 -5.73 -25.22
C LYS A 977 -28.23 -5.81 -23.70
N PRO A 978 -29.19 -6.62 -23.22
CA PRO A 978 -29.39 -6.78 -21.77
C PRO A 978 -28.12 -7.21 -21.04
N SER A 979 -27.94 -6.71 -19.82
CA SER A 979 -26.90 -7.17 -18.90
C SER A 979 -27.42 -7.30 -17.47
N CYS A 980 -26.70 -8.04 -16.63
CA CYS A 980 -26.82 -7.98 -15.17
C CYS A 980 -25.44 -7.96 -14.52
N VAL A 981 -25.37 -7.45 -13.29
CA VAL A 981 -24.15 -7.46 -12.48
C VAL A 981 -24.27 -8.51 -11.38
N VAL A 982 -23.25 -9.36 -11.26
CA VAL A 982 -23.09 -10.28 -10.13
C VAL A 982 -22.11 -9.65 -9.13
N MET A 983 -22.53 -9.51 -7.87
CA MET A 983 -21.78 -8.82 -6.80
C MET A 983 -21.89 -9.56 -5.46
N ASN A 984 -20.97 -9.28 -4.54
CA ASN A 984 -21.00 -9.86 -3.20
C ASN A 984 -20.35 -8.96 -2.14
N GLU A 985 -20.36 -9.42 -0.90
CA GLU A 985 -19.84 -8.70 0.27
C GLU A 985 -18.35 -8.34 0.15
N SER A 986 -17.59 -8.97 -0.77
CA SER A 986 -16.18 -8.68 -0.99
C SER A 986 -15.92 -7.45 -1.87
N ASN A 987 -16.93 -6.92 -2.55
CA ASN A 987 -16.80 -5.71 -3.34
C ASN A 987 -16.40 -4.51 -2.46
N TYR A 988 -15.37 -3.77 -2.86
CA TYR A 988 -14.78 -2.71 -2.05
C TYR A 988 -14.47 -1.46 -2.87
N SER A 989 -14.56 -0.28 -2.25
CA SER A 989 -14.22 1.02 -2.84
C SER A 989 -15.03 1.34 -4.10
N ASP A 990 -14.39 1.61 -5.23
CA ASP A 990 -15.07 1.83 -6.51
C ASP A 990 -15.94 0.65 -6.99
N ALA A 991 -15.64 -0.55 -6.49
CA ALA A 991 -16.45 -1.74 -6.74
C ALA A 991 -17.75 -1.78 -5.90
N PHE A 992 -17.93 -0.86 -4.96
CA PHE A 992 -19.23 -0.50 -4.39
C PHE A 992 -19.94 0.57 -5.25
N ILE A 993 -19.20 1.58 -5.73
CA ILE A 993 -19.75 2.69 -6.51
C ILE A 993 -20.39 2.17 -7.81
N PHE A 994 -19.73 1.25 -8.51
CA PHE A 994 -20.24 0.72 -9.78
C PHE A 994 -21.62 0.02 -9.64
N PRO A 995 -21.84 -0.98 -8.75
CA PRO A 995 -23.17 -1.54 -8.54
C PRO A 995 -24.20 -0.50 -8.07
N TYR A 996 -23.80 0.44 -7.21
CA TYR A 996 -24.66 1.53 -6.75
C TYR A 996 -25.21 2.35 -7.94
N ILE A 997 -24.34 2.84 -8.83
CA ILE A 997 -24.76 3.66 -9.98
C ILE A 997 -25.46 2.83 -11.07
N TYR A 998 -25.06 1.57 -11.27
CA TYR A 998 -25.68 0.66 -12.23
C TYR A 998 -27.17 0.46 -11.91
N LYS A 999 -27.47 0.28 -10.61
CA LYS A 999 -28.84 0.21 -10.09
C LYS A 999 -29.55 1.55 -10.17
N GLN A 1000 -28.89 2.65 -9.76
CA GLN A 1000 -29.47 3.99 -9.81
C GLN A 1000 -29.91 4.39 -11.22
N ASN A 1001 -29.10 4.07 -12.22
CA ASN A 1001 -29.34 4.41 -13.62
C ASN A 1001 -30.26 3.40 -14.35
N GLY A 1002 -30.68 2.33 -13.66
CA GLY A 1002 -31.61 1.34 -14.20
C GLY A 1002 -31.07 0.57 -15.41
N ILE A 1003 -29.75 0.27 -15.43
CA ILE A 1003 -29.12 -0.42 -16.55
C ILE A 1003 -29.55 -1.90 -16.62
N GLY A 1004 -29.64 -2.56 -15.46
CA GLY A 1004 -30.05 -3.95 -15.33
C GLY A 1004 -30.21 -4.35 -13.87
N LYS A 1005 -30.26 -5.66 -13.60
CA LYS A 1005 -30.41 -6.18 -12.23
C LYS A 1005 -29.06 -6.47 -11.57
N LEU A 1006 -29.02 -6.27 -10.25
CA LEU A 1006 -27.95 -6.76 -9.38
C LEU A 1006 -28.32 -8.14 -8.80
N ILE A 1007 -27.38 -9.08 -8.80
CA ILE A 1007 -27.58 -10.46 -8.36
C ILE A 1007 -26.43 -10.85 -7.42
N GLY A 1008 -26.73 -11.56 -6.33
CA GLY A 1008 -25.71 -12.07 -5.41
C GLY A 1008 -25.94 -11.65 -3.96
N MET A 1009 -24.96 -11.05 -3.31
CA MET A 1009 -25.05 -10.61 -1.91
C MET A 1009 -24.79 -9.10 -1.77
N PRO A 1010 -25.22 -8.47 -0.66
CA PRO A 1010 -25.11 -7.02 -0.50
C PRO A 1010 -23.67 -6.55 -0.41
N VAL A 1011 -23.43 -5.31 -0.87
CA VAL A 1011 -22.10 -4.67 -0.87
C VAL A 1011 -22.09 -3.55 0.16
N ALA A 1012 -21.08 -3.55 1.04
CA ALA A 1012 -20.89 -2.52 2.05
C ALA A 1012 -20.48 -1.17 1.43
N GLY A 1013 -20.97 -0.08 2.00
CA GLY A 1013 -20.69 1.27 1.53
C GLY A 1013 -19.27 1.71 1.83
N THR A 1014 -18.43 1.72 0.80
CA THR A 1014 -16.99 2.01 0.91
C THR A 1014 -16.54 3.08 -0.09
N GLY A 1015 -17.46 3.92 -0.56
CA GLY A 1015 -17.25 4.86 -1.68
C GLY A 1015 -16.46 6.14 -1.35
N THR A 1016 -15.23 5.99 -0.83
CA THR A 1016 -14.30 7.09 -0.54
C THR A 1016 -13.01 6.99 -1.34
N ALA A 1017 -12.45 8.11 -1.82
CA ALA A 1017 -11.08 8.18 -2.28
C ALA A 1017 -10.12 8.30 -1.07
N VAL A 1018 -9.05 7.51 -1.08
CA VAL A 1018 -8.12 7.34 0.05
C VAL A 1018 -6.70 7.74 -0.31
N TRP A 1019 -5.99 8.32 0.66
CA TRP A 1019 -4.54 8.41 0.64
C TRP A 1019 -3.91 7.34 1.56
N TRP A 1020 -3.10 6.46 0.99
CA TRP A 1020 -2.25 5.52 1.74
C TRP A 1020 -0.84 6.08 1.83
N GLU A 1021 -0.43 6.55 3.01
CA GLU A 1021 0.87 7.18 3.19
C GLU A 1021 1.92 6.18 3.71
N LYS A 1022 3.02 6.05 2.96
CA LYS A 1022 4.23 5.35 3.43
C LYS A 1022 4.99 6.22 4.42
N GLN A 1023 5.40 5.64 5.53
CA GLN A 1023 6.02 6.35 6.65
C GLN A 1023 7.55 6.43 6.52
N ILE A 1024 8.19 7.20 7.42
CA ILE A 1024 9.66 7.32 7.47
C ILE A 1024 10.35 5.97 7.66
N ASP A 1025 9.74 5.04 8.39
CA ASP A 1025 10.01 3.61 8.23
C ASP A 1025 9.22 3.10 7.00
N PRO A 1026 9.90 2.80 5.87
CA PRO A 1026 9.23 2.48 4.62
C PRO A 1026 8.50 1.13 4.63
N THR A 1027 8.64 0.35 5.71
CA THR A 1027 7.90 -0.90 5.94
C THR A 1027 6.49 -0.67 6.48
N LEU A 1028 6.18 0.55 6.93
CA LEU A 1028 4.88 0.94 7.49
C LEU A 1028 4.09 1.84 6.54
N VAL A 1029 2.78 1.61 6.49
CA VAL A 1029 1.80 2.42 5.74
C VAL A 1029 0.55 2.59 6.59
N PHE A 1030 -0.12 3.75 6.53
CA PHE A 1030 -1.47 3.92 7.06
C PHE A 1030 -2.40 4.61 6.04
N GLY A 1031 -3.71 4.47 6.20
CA GLY A 1031 -4.72 4.96 5.25
C GLY A 1031 -5.67 5.99 5.83
N ILE A 1032 -6.04 7.00 5.02
CA ILE A 1032 -7.00 8.07 5.35
C ILE A 1032 -8.02 8.22 4.20
N PRO A 1033 -9.32 8.01 4.44
CA PRO A 1033 -10.36 8.36 3.46
C PRO A 1033 -10.57 9.88 3.47
N MET A 1034 -10.23 10.53 2.35
CA MET A 1034 -10.19 12.00 2.27
C MET A 1034 -11.37 12.59 1.50
N VAL A 1035 -11.86 11.88 0.48
CA VAL A 1035 -12.96 12.37 -0.36
C VAL A 1035 -14.09 11.36 -0.34
N ALA A 1036 -15.22 11.72 0.26
CA ALA A 1036 -16.43 10.91 0.17
C ALA A 1036 -17.19 11.22 -1.12
N THR A 1037 -17.70 10.19 -1.77
CA THR A 1037 -18.72 10.37 -2.81
C THR A 1037 -20.08 10.60 -2.17
N LEU A 1038 -20.86 11.54 -2.72
CA LEU A 1038 -22.21 11.86 -2.26
C LEU A 1038 -23.23 11.18 -3.18
N GLY A 1039 -24.05 10.30 -2.60
CA GLY A 1039 -25.11 9.58 -3.31
C GLY A 1039 -26.36 10.45 -3.55
N LYS A 1040 -27.40 9.86 -4.14
CA LYS A 1040 -28.71 10.53 -4.38
C LYS A 1040 -29.42 10.88 -3.07
N GLU A 1041 -29.04 10.22 -1.98
CA GLU A 1041 -29.51 10.46 -0.62
C GLU A 1041 -28.92 11.77 -0.03
N ASN A 1042 -28.01 12.44 -0.76
CA ASN A 1042 -27.33 13.66 -0.33
C ASN A 1042 -26.55 13.49 0.99
N ARG A 1043 -25.90 12.33 1.14
CA ARG A 1043 -24.94 12.00 2.20
C ARG A 1043 -23.77 11.21 1.62
N PRO A 1044 -22.63 11.11 2.34
CA PRO A 1044 -21.58 10.15 2.01
C PRO A 1044 -22.15 8.76 1.76
N THR A 1045 -21.69 8.11 0.70
CA THR A 1045 -22.00 6.70 0.43
C THR A 1045 -21.19 5.75 1.31
N GLU A 1046 -20.23 6.26 2.08
CA GLU A 1046 -19.60 5.52 3.17
C GLU A 1046 -20.68 5.04 4.16
N ASN A 1047 -20.55 3.77 4.60
CA ASN A 1047 -21.51 3.07 5.44
C ASN A 1047 -22.94 2.94 4.84
N LEU A 1048 -23.12 3.13 3.52
CA LEU A 1048 -24.37 2.87 2.82
C LEU A 1048 -24.34 1.50 2.10
N GLN A 1049 -25.12 0.52 2.55
CA GLN A 1049 -25.16 -0.80 1.91
C GLN A 1049 -26.01 -0.81 0.63
N VAL A 1050 -25.53 -1.49 -0.42
CA VAL A 1050 -26.30 -1.74 -1.67
C VAL A 1050 -26.81 -3.18 -1.68
N GLU A 1051 -28.14 -3.33 -1.66
CA GLU A 1051 -28.80 -4.63 -1.79
C GLU A 1051 -28.91 -5.10 -3.25
N PRO A 1052 -28.70 -6.40 -3.53
CA PRO A 1052 -29.01 -6.99 -4.82
C PRO A 1052 -30.52 -7.05 -5.05
N ASP A 1053 -30.94 -7.03 -6.32
CA ASP A 1053 -32.35 -7.24 -6.67
C ASP A 1053 -32.74 -8.73 -6.54
N ILE A 1054 -31.76 -9.63 -6.69
CA ILE A 1054 -31.89 -11.06 -6.47
C ILE A 1054 -30.81 -11.51 -5.48
N LYS A 1055 -31.17 -11.63 -4.20
CA LYS A 1055 -30.27 -12.05 -3.12
C LYS A 1055 -30.08 -13.57 -3.12
N ILE A 1056 -28.84 -14.03 -3.28
CA ILE A 1056 -28.45 -15.45 -3.31
C ILE A 1056 -27.15 -15.63 -2.54
N GLN A 1057 -27.24 -16.29 -1.39
CA GLN A 1057 -26.08 -16.78 -0.65
C GLN A 1057 -25.65 -18.14 -1.23
N VAL A 1058 -24.34 -18.36 -1.39
CA VAL A 1058 -23.81 -19.65 -1.85
C VAL A 1058 -23.44 -20.50 -0.63
N PRO A 1059 -24.07 -21.66 -0.39
CA PRO A 1059 -23.66 -22.58 0.67
C PRO A 1059 -22.23 -23.08 0.47
N TYR A 1060 -21.52 -23.35 1.56
CA TYR A 1060 -20.15 -23.88 1.54
C TYR A 1060 -20.03 -25.15 0.69
N GLU A 1061 -20.97 -26.08 0.87
CA GLU A 1061 -21.02 -27.37 0.18
C GLU A 1061 -21.15 -27.21 -1.34
N ALA A 1062 -21.84 -26.17 -1.81
CA ALA A 1062 -22.07 -25.94 -3.22
C ALA A 1062 -20.76 -25.60 -3.95
N TYR A 1063 -20.02 -24.58 -3.48
CA TYR A 1063 -18.78 -24.21 -4.16
C TYR A 1063 -17.64 -25.20 -3.91
N LEU A 1064 -17.63 -25.91 -2.76
CA LEU A 1064 -16.68 -26.99 -2.50
C LEU A 1064 -16.87 -28.18 -3.45
N SER A 1065 -18.11 -28.40 -3.92
CA SER A 1065 -18.46 -29.47 -4.87
C SER A 1065 -18.47 -29.03 -6.34
N GLY A 1066 -18.28 -27.73 -6.61
CA GLY A 1066 -18.11 -27.19 -7.97
C GLY A 1066 -19.32 -26.46 -8.57
N SER A 1067 -20.32 -26.10 -7.76
CA SER A 1067 -21.48 -25.28 -8.17
C SER A 1067 -21.37 -23.84 -7.66
N ASP A 1068 -21.82 -22.89 -8.48
CA ASP A 1068 -21.93 -21.47 -8.14
C ASP A 1068 -23.37 -21.00 -8.37
N LEU A 1069 -24.15 -20.94 -7.27
CA LEU A 1069 -25.58 -20.60 -7.34
C LEU A 1069 -25.85 -19.14 -7.75
N GLN A 1070 -24.88 -18.23 -7.57
CA GLN A 1070 -25.04 -16.84 -8.01
C GLN A 1070 -24.95 -16.75 -9.53
N ILE A 1071 -23.99 -17.46 -10.14
CA ILE A 1071 -23.87 -17.57 -11.60
C ILE A 1071 -25.08 -18.29 -12.20
N GLU A 1072 -25.53 -19.40 -11.59
CA GLU A 1072 -26.74 -20.11 -12.04
C GLU A 1072 -27.97 -19.19 -12.04
N ALA A 1073 -28.15 -18.38 -10.98
CA ALA A 1073 -29.23 -17.40 -10.89
C ALA A 1073 -29.11 -16.30 -11.95
N ALA A 1074 -27.90 -15.80 -12.21
CA ALA A 1074 -27.63 -14.80 -13.25
C ALA A 1074 -27.94 -15.31 -14.65
N VAL A 1075 -27.53 -16.54 -14.99
CA VAL A 1075 -27.87 -17.16 -16.28
C VAL A 1075 -29.38 -17.31 -16.41
N LYS A 1076 -30.05 -17.81 -15.38
CA LYS A 1076 -31.51 -17.95 -15.35
C LYS A 1076 -32.20 -16.62 -15.58
N GLU A 1077 -31.69 -15.54 -15.01
CA GLU A 1077 -32.26 -14.21 -15.21
C GLU A 1077 -32.04 -13.69 -16.63
N MET A 1078 -30.83 -13.79 -17.17
CA MET A 1078 -30.54 -13.35 -18.54
C MET A 1078 -31.36 -14.12 -19.59
N LEU A 1079 -31.54 -15.42 -19.43
CA LEU A 1079 -32.40 -16.21 -20.32
C LEU A 1079 -33.87 -15.77 -20.31
N LYS A 1080 -34.38 -15.18 -19.21
CA LYS A 1080 -35.75 -14.63 -19.18
C LYS A 1080 -35.88 -13.34 -19.99
N VAL A 1081 -34.82 -12.55 -20.06
CA VAL A 1081 -34.83 -11.21 -20.70
C VAL A 1081 -34.59 -11.30 -22.22
N ILE A 1082 -33.92 -12.35 -22.69
CA ILE A 1082 -33.56 -12.59 -24.10
C ILE A 1082 -34.76 -12.99 -25.02
N LYS A 1083 -36.00 -12.96 -24.51
CA LYS A 1083 -37.20 -13.47 -25.21
C LYS A 1083 -37.43 -12.91 -26.61
#